data_AF-A0A6G0J0X0-F1
#
_entry.id   AF-A0A6G0J0X0-F1
#
_cell.length_a   1.000
_cell.length_b   1.000
_cell.length_c   1.000
_cell.angle_alpha   90.00
_cell.angle_beta   90.00
_cell.angle_gamma   90.00
#
_symmetry.space_group_name_H-M   'P 1'
#
loop_
_entity.id
_entity.type
_entity.pdbx_description
1 polymer ?
#
loop_
_entity_poly.entity_id
_entity_poly.type
_entity_poly.pdbx_seq_one_letter_code
_entity_poly.pdbx_strand_id
1 'polypeptide(L)'
;MPDEFAIPEAEGPGRAKRSPINTNRVGGLNVETLVVADRKMLEKHGRDNVTTYVLTVMNMVSSLFKDGTIGTDINIVVVSLLLLEQDPLGLTINHHADQSLNSFCQWQSGLVGKGGKRHDHAVLLTGLDICSWKNEPCDTLGFAPISGMCSNFGMIHDGEGNPCRKTEGNIMSPTLAGNNGVFFWSTCSRQYLSRFLGTAQASCLVDEPKQIGQYKYPEQLPGQLYDADTQCKWQFGSKAKLCGLDFVKDICKSLWCHRTGHRCETKFMPAAEGTSCGPDMWCRRGQCVKYGEHGPRAVHGQWSAWSQWSDCSRTCGGGVMYRERSCTSPRPQNNGKFCPGSSRLNQLCNTRPCPYNAVDFRAQQCAEYNSKPFRGWYYKWKPYTKVDDEDICKLYCIAEDFDFFFAMSSKVKDGTACSDHKGDVCIDGVCEAVGCDQILGSKASLDACGVCKGDNNTCKFFKGQYTLQHRANEYYSMVIVPAGARSIRVQEMEVSTSYLAVRSLKRKYYLTGDWTVDWPGKFHFGGTIFDYQRSFNKPESLYAAGPTNETLVFEILLQGKNPGVVWEYTLPRTERKPDYSWGVVRSDCSAPCAGGRISTKAICLQDQKVQVNSTMCNPHTRPTLGSHLCNTQPCPAYWATGDWGPCSRSCGGGQQTRTLRCLRKVTYQREEVVAHSLCPVISPAQVQPCHTQACLPEWSTGSWSQCSKTCGRGLRKRSVFCRSTDPGAKAVVVPDSMCRQHHKPKAQETCVLRRCPKNERLQWNPTPWGECSRSCGSGIQKRELRCGERDSQGGYVEFPIRRCRNMAKPLVDLQQGCNRGPCPEIPQVVSGRSTSTAVVLDWYSSPWQQCSVSCGGGVQTRSIQCLRQGRPTAGCLSHQRPVTSRACNTHFCPAAPPAPAQRPGRVTAVGPTLKDDHCVDHFSWCHLVPQHGVCNHKFYGQQCCKSCSNKRP
;
A
#
# COMPACT_ATOMS: atom_id res chain seq x y z
N MET A 1 -64.52 -17.01 3.08
CA MET A 1 -65.25 -16.06 2.21
C MET A 1 -64.21 -15.15 1.56
N PRO A 2 -64.38 -14.81 0.28
CA PRO A 2 -63.33 -14.17 -0.52
C PRO A 2 -63.44 -12.65 -0.38
N ASP A 3 -62.33 -11.95 -0.20
CA ASP A 3 -62.30 -10.51 -0.44
C ASP A 3 -61.30 -10.21 -1.57
N GLU A 4 -61.84 -9.50 -2.56
CA GLU A 4 -61.30 -9.13 -3.85
C GLU A 4 -59.97 -8.38 -3.79
N PHE A 5 -59.12 -8.65 -4.78
CA PHE A 5 -57.95 -7.85 -5.11
C PHE A 5 -58.41 -6.58 -5.84
N ALA A 6 -58.31 -5.42 -5.19
CA ALA A 6 -58.44 -4.12 -5.81
C ALA A 6 -57.07 -3.62 -6.35
N ILE A 7 -57.06 -3.16 -7.60
CA ILE A 7 -55.95 -2.42 -8.23
C ILE A 7 -56.24 -0.93 -8.02
N PRO A 8 -55.38 -0.14 -7.33
CA PRO A 8 -55.54 1.31 -7.31
C PRO A 8 -54.78 1.97 -8.47
N GLU A 9 -55.46 2.92 -9.10
CA GLU A 9 -54.98 3.84 -10.12
C GLU A 9 -53.81 4.70 -9.64
N ALA A 10 -52.96 5.08 -10.61
CA ALA A 10 -51.74 5.83 -10.39
C ALA A 10 -51.99 7.34 -10.25
N GLU A 11 -51.83 7.88 -9.05
CA GLU A 11 -51.45 9.28 -8.83
C GLU A 11 -50.05 9.32 -8.20
N GLY A 12 -49.11 9.96 -8.90
CA GLY A 12 -47.72 10.06 -8.46
C GLY A 12 -47.50 11.19 -7.45
N PRO A 13 -46.55 10.99 -6.51
CA PRO A 13 -45.79 12.11 -5.98
C PRO A 13 -44.28 11.93 -6.17
N GLY A 14 -43.68 13.05 -6.62
CA GLY A 14 -42.29 13.49 -6.48
C GLY A 14 -41.24 12.48 -6.02
N ARG A 15 -40.31 12.20 -6.95
CA ARG A 15 -39.04 11.51 -6.69
C ARG A 15 -38.19 12.29 -5.68
N ALA A 16 -38.21 11.90 -4.41
CA ALA A 16 -37.28 12.42 -3.42
C ALA A 16 -35.84 12.03 -3.80
N LYS A 17 -34.99 13.04 -4.00
CA LYS A 17 -33.55 12.92 -4.27
C LYS A 17 -32.84 12.31 -3.04
N ARG A 18 -32.10 11.22 -3.22
CA ARG A 18 -31.16 10.70 -2.20
C ARG A 18 -29.82 11.43 -2.32
N SER A 19 -29.19 11.70 -1.17
CA SER A 19 -27.90 12.38 -1.05
C SER A 19 -26.72 11.51 -1.53
N PRO A 20 -25.57 12.12 -1.91
CA PRO A 20 -24.40 11.39 -2.41
C PRO A 20 -23.76 10.49 -1.35
N ILE A 21 -23.19 9.38 -1.81
CA ILE A 21 -22.44 8.40 -1.05
C ILE A 21 -21.29 9.10 -0.30
N ASN A 22 -21.35 9.09 1.03
CA ASN A 22 -20.25 9.53 1.89
C ASN A 22 -19.33 8.32 2.11
N THR A 23 -18.15 8.32 1.50
CA THR A 23 -17.12 7.26 1.61
C THR A 23 -16.55 7.07 3.02
N ASN A 24 -17.07 7.82 4.00
CA ASN A 24 -16.81 7.66 5.43
C ASN A 24 -17.81 6.77 6.18
N ARG A 25 -18.81 6.14 5.53
CA ARG A 25 -19.63 5.13 6.22
C ARG A 25 -18.88 3.81 6.32
N VAL A 26 -18.13 3.70 7.40
CA VAL A 26 -17.64 2.46 8.02
C VAL A 26 -18.85 1.68 8.54
N GLY A 27 -19.49 0.91 7.66
CA GLY A 27 -20.56 -0.03 8.00
C GLY A 27 -20.40 -1.33 7.20
N GLY A 28 -20.69 -2.48 7.82
CA GLY A 28 -20.69 -3.77 7.12
C GLY A 28 -21.75 -3.79 6.01
N LEU A 29 -21.49 -4.54 4.93
CA LEU A 29 -22.44 -4.68 3.83
C LEU A 29 -23.57 -5.60 4.26
N ASN A 30 -24.82 -5.25 3.98
CA ASN A 30 -25.98 -6.08 4.30
C ASN A 30 -26.60 -6.63 3.02
N VAL A 31 -27.04 -7.88 3.06
CA VAL A 31 -27.82 -8.50 1.98
C VAL A 31 -29.21 -8.82 2.54
N GLU A 32 -30.18 -7.96 2.22
CA GLU A 32 -31.57 -8.15 2.57
C GLU A 32 -32.18 -9.26 1.71
N THR A 33 -32.36 -10.45 2.31
CA THR A 33 -32.74 -11.67 1.59
C THR A 33 -34.21 -12.02 1.79
N LEU A 34 -34.95 -12.17 0.69
CA LEU A 34 -36.24 -12.85 0.61
C LEU A 34 -35.99 -14.36 0.41
N VAL A 35 -36.55 -15.20 1.27
CA VAL A 35 -36.49 -16.65 1.11
C VAL A 35 -37.89 -17.19 0.78
N VAL A 36 -37.97 -18.04 -0.24
CA VAL A 36 -39.22 -18.64 -0.71
C VAL A 36 -39.06 -20.15 -0.65
N ALA A 37 -39.89 -20.84 0.12
CA ALA A 37 -39.94 -22.29 0.17
C ALA A 37 -41.17 -22.79 -0.59
N ASP A 38 -40.96 -23.65 -1.59
CA ASP A 38 -42.05 -24.19 -2.40
C ASP A 38 -42.88 -25.25 -1.66
N ARG A 39 -43.99 -25.66 -2.28
CA ARG A 39 -44.88 -26.69 -1.73
C ARG A 39 -44.15 -28.02 -1.47
N LYS A 40 -43.19 -28.40 -2.31
CA LYS A 40 -42.40 -29.64 -2.15
C LYS A 40 -41.50 -29.59 -0.92
N MET A 41 -40.94 -28.43 -0.58
CA MET A 41 -40.23 -28.22 0.67
C MET A 41 -41.15 -28.37 1.88
N LEU A 42 -42.37 -27.84 1.82
CA LEU A 42 -43.37 -27.99 2.88
C LEU A 42 -43.77 -29.46 3.06
N GLU A 43 -43.99 -30.19 1.96
CA GLU A 43 -44.30 -31.64 1.98
C GLU A 43 -43.15 -32.46 2.60
N LYS A 44 -41.90 -32.11 2.30
CA LYS A 44 -40.72 -32.86 2.73
C LYS A 44 -40.33 -32.63 4.20
N HIS A 45 -40.46 -31.39 4.69
CA HIS A 45 -40.02 -31.02 6.04
C HIS A 45 -41.16 -30.86 7.04
N GLY A 46 -42.41 -30.76 6.58
CA GLY A 46 -43.57 -30.46 7.41
C GLY A 46 -43.71 -28.96 7.67
N ARG A 47 -44.97 -28.49 7.71
CA ARG A 47 -45.33 -27.07 7.81
C ARG A 47 -44.72 -26.37 9.02
N ASP A 48 -44.68 -27.05 10.17
CA ASP A 48 -44.21 -26.43 11.42
C ASP A 48 -42.67 -26.41 11.53
N ASN A 49 -41.98 -27.29 10.80
CA ASN A 49 -40.53 -27.45 10.90
C ASN A 49 -39.76 -26.79 9.75
N VAL A 50 -40.42 -26.52 8.61
CA VAL A 50 -39.78 -25.93 7.43
C VAL A 50 -39.16 -24.55 7.74
N THR A 51 -39.83 -23.73 8.55
CA THR A 51 -39.31 -22.41 8.96
C THR A 51 -37.99 -22.54 9.71
N THR A 52 -37.94 -23.42 10.72
CA THR A 52 -36.72 -23.68 11.50
C THR A 52 -35.61 -24.23 10.62
N TYR A 53 -35.94 -25.13 9.68
CA TYR A 53 -34.98 -25.67 8.73
C TYR A 53 -34.39 -24.57 7.84
N VAL A 54 -35.24 -23.73 7.24
CA VAL A 54 -34.81 -22.62 6.37
C VAL A 54 -33.92 -21.64 7.13
N LEU A 55 -34.32 -21.24 8.35
CA LEU A 55 -33.51 -20.33 9.16
C LEU A 55 -32.18 -20.96 9.60
N THR A 56 -32.14 -22.28 9.82
CA THR A 56 -30.90 -23.01 10.11
C THR A 56 -29.96 -22.97 8.90
N VAL A 57 -30.47 -23.19 7.69
CA VAL A 57 -29.69 -23.09 6.44
C VAL A 57 -29.16 -21.68 6.24
N MET A 58 -29.99 -20.66 6.40
CA MET A 58 -29.58 -19.27 6.26
C MET A 58 -28.55 -18.85 7.32
N ASN A 59 -28.60 -19.41 8.53
CA ASN A 59 -27.57 -19.20 9.55
C ASN A 59 -26.20 -19.79 9.14
N MET A 60 -26.20 -20.98 8.53
CA MET A 60 -24.98 -21.57 7.96
C MET A 60 -24.41 -20.69 6.83
N VAL A 61 -25.26 -20.20 5.92
CA VAL A 61 -24.84 -19.28 4.84
C VAL A 61 -24.27 -17.99 5.43
N SER A 62 -24.96 -17.37 6.40
CA SER A 62 -24.48 -16.17 7.10
C SER A 62 -23.10 -16.39 7.73
N SER A 63 -22.87 -17.58 8.30
CA SER A 63 -21.58 -17.96 8.88
C SER A 63 -20.47 -18.10 7.83
N LEU A 64 -20.78 -18.63 6.65
CA LEU A 64 -19.81 -18.74 5.53
C LEU A 64 -19.39 -17.35 5.01
N PHE A 65 -20.31 -16.40 4.92
CA PHE A 65 -20.01 -15.02 4.48
C PHE A 65 -19.31 -14.17 5.55
N LYS A 66 -19.29 -14.63 6.81
CA LYS A 66 -18.48 -14.06 7.90
C LYS A 66 -17.07 -14.65 7.99
N ASP A 67 -16.76 -15.68 7.21
CA ASP A 67 -15.42 -16.27 7.20
C ASP A 67 -14.38 -15.29 6.64
N GLY A 68 -13.27 -15.10 7.35
CA GLY A 68 -12.24 -14.12 6.99
C GLY A 68 -11.56 -14.35 5.63
N THR A 69 -11.71 -15.52 5.01
CA THR A 69 -11.10 -15.82 3.70
C THR A 69 -11.74 -15.03 2.55
N ILE A 70 -13.02 -14.65 2.66
CA ILE A 70 -13.73 -13.86 1.63
C ILE A 70 -13.23 -12.42 1.54
N GLY A 71 -12.63 -11.89 2.62
CA GLY A 71 -11.94 -10.59 2.63
C GLY A 71 -12.81 -9.36 2.91
N THR A 72 -14.14 -9.50 2.99
CA THR A 72 -15.09 -8.40 3.26
C THR A 72 -16.16 -8.86 4.25
N ASP A 73 -16.64 -7.95 5.12
CA ASP A 73 -17.73 -8.22 6.06
C ASP A 73 -19.09 -8.09 5.36
N ILE A 74 -19.72 -9.23 5.05
CA ILE A 74 -21.05 -9.31 4.45
C ILE A 74 -22.01 -9.97 5.43
N ASN A 75 -23.07 -9.26 5.76
CA ASN A 75 -24.10 -9.68 6.67
C ASN A 75 -25.35 -10.11 5.91
N ILE A 76 -25.65 -11.41 5.93
CA ILE A 76 -26.87 -11.96 5.33
C ILE A 76 -28.02 -11.88 6.31
N VAL A 77 -29.08 -11.14 5.95
CA VAL A 77 -30.25 -10.90 6.80
C VAL A 77 -31.52 -11.35 6.08
N VAL A 78 -32.28 -12.26 6.69
CA VAL A 78 -33.60 -12.66 6.15
C VAL A 78 -34.62 -11.58 6.52
N VAL A 79 -35.12 -10.86 5.51
CA VAL A 79 -36.13 -9.80 5.68
C VAL A 79 -37.55 -10.27 5.41
N SER A 80 -37.71 -11.40 4.71
CA SER A 80 -39.00 -12.01 4.42
C SER A 80 -38.85 -13.51 4.15
N LEU A 81 -39.80 -14.29 4.65
CA LEU A 81 -39.92 -15.73 4.39
C LEU A 81 -41.33 -16.03 3.86
N LEU A 82 -41.43 -16.56 2.64
CA LEU A 82 -42.67 -16.98 2.00
C LEU A 82 -42.72 -18.50 1.93
N LEU A 83 -43.77 -19.09 2.48
CA LEU A 83 -44.05 -20.52 2.39
C LEU A 83 -45.20 -20.72 1.40
N LEU A 84 -44.93 -21.35 0.26
CA LEU A 84 -45.92 -21.55 -0.79
C LEU A 84 -46.69 -22.84 -0.53
N GLU A 85 -47.93 -22.71 -0.05
CA GLU A 85 -48.84 -23.86 0.14
C GLU A 85 -49.41 -24.37 -1.19
N GLN A 86 -49.48 -23.49 -2.19
CA GLN A 86 -49.94 -23.79 -3.55
C GLN A 86 -49.02 -23.09 -4.56
N ASP A 87 -49.00 -23.59 -5.79
CA ASP A 87 -48.16 -23.04 -6.86
C ASP A 87 -48.77 -21.70 -7.35
N PRO A 88 -48.13 -20.55 -7.09
CA PRO A 88 -48.74 -19.25 -7.37
C PRO A 88 -48.74 -18.93 -8.87
N LEU A 89 -49.73 -18.14 -9.31
CA LEU A 89 -49.86 -17.71 -10.70
C LEU A 89 -48.58 -17.00 -11.17
N GLY A 90 -48.04 -17.44 -12.32
CA GLY A 90 -46.82 -16.88 -12.92
C GLY A 90 -45.50 -17.47 -12.40
N LEU A 91 -45.52 -18.38 -11.43
CA LEU A 91 -44.35 -19.11 -10.95
C LEU A 91 -44.42 -20.58 -11.34
N THR A 92 -43.49 -21.03 -12.19
CA THR A 92 -43.35 -22.43 -12.62
C THR A 92 -42.04 -22.98 -12.08
N ILE A 93 -42.14 -24.00 -11.24
CA ILE A 93 -40.99 -24.71 -10.66
C ILE A 93 -41.04 -26.16 -11.13
N ASN A 94 -39.98 -26.61 -11.79
CA ASN A 94 -39.86 -27.96 -12.32
C ASN A 94 -38.40 -28.45 -12.24
N HIS A 95 -38.11 -29.65 -12.76
CA HIS A 95 -36.78 -30.25 -12.72
C HIS A 95 -35.75 -29.54 -13.63
N HIS A 96 -36.17 -28.64 -14.52
CA HIS A 96 -35.30 -27.86 -15.39
C HIS A 96 -34.83 -26.59 -14.68
N ALA A 97 -33.53 -26.52 -14.41
CA ALA A 97 -32.94 -25.45 -13.63
C ALA A 97 -33.09 -24.06 -14.28
N ASP A 98 -32.95 -23.98 -15.60
CA ASP A 98 -33.03 -22.76 -16.41
C ASP A 98 -34.46 -22.20 -16.46
N GLN A 99 -35.45 -23.05 -16.71
CA GLN A 99 -36.87 -22.67 -16.75
C GLN A 99 -37.35 -22.20 -15.38
N SER A 100 -37.02 -22.97 -14.33
CA SER A 100 -37.39 -22.63 -12.96
C SER A 100 -36.75 -21.33 -12.49
N LEU A 101 -35.46 -21.12 -12.82
CA LEU A 101 -34.76 -19.88 -12.48
C LEU A 101 -35.36 -18.68 -13.21
N ASN A 102 -35.60 -18.78 -14.52
CA ASN A 102 -36.19 -17.69 -15.30
C ASN A 102 -37.59 -17.32 -14.81
N SER A 103 -38.43 -18.32 -14.51
CA SER A 103 -39.77 -18.09 -13.98
C SER A 103 -39.72 -17.45 -12.59
N PHE A 104 -38.84 -17.93 -11.71
CA PHE A 104 -38.64 -17.32 -10.38
C PHE A 104 -38.14 -15.88 -10.46
N CYS A 105 -37.17 -15.60 -11.33
CA CYS A 105 -36.63 -14.26 -11.54
C CYS A 105 -37.69 -13.24 -11.97
N GLN A 106 -38.58 -13.63 -12.88
CA GLN A 106 -39.71 -12.80 -13.33
C GLN A 106 -40.72 -12.61 -12.20
N TRP A 107 -41.13 -13.69 -11.55
CA TRP A 107 -42.12 -13.65 -10.48
C TRP A 107 -41.66 -12.79 -9.30
N GLN A 108 -40.43 -12.98 -8.81
CA GLN A 108 -39.91 -12.22 -7.67
C GLN A 108 -39.74 -10.72 -7.98
N SER A 109 -39.54 -10.34 -9.25
CA SER A 109 -39.40 -8.94 -9.65
C SER A 109 -40.69 -8.12 -9.49
N GLY A 110 -41.84 -8.80 -9.51
CA GLY A 110 -43.15 -8.20 -9.27
C GLY A 110 -43.53 -8.12 -7.79
N LEU A 111 -42.76 -8.75 -6.90
CA LEU A 111 -43.01 -8.71 -5.45
C LEU A 111 -42.53 -7.37 -4.88
N VAL A 112 -43.43 -6.39 -4.85
CA VAL A 112 -43.28 -5.21 -3.99
C VAL A 112 -43.78 -5.60 -2.60
N GLY A 113 -42.89 -5.66 -1.61
CA GLY A 113 -43.27 -6.10 -0.27
C GLY A 113 -44.34 -5.19 0.35
N LYS A 114 -45.30 -5.78 1.07
CA LYS A 114 -46.39 -5.04 1.77
C LYS A 114 -45.79 -3.92 2.62
N GLY A 115 -46.07 -2.66 2.25
CA GLY A 115 -45.55 -1.45 2.91
C GLY A 115 -44.34 -0.78 2.22
N GLY A 116 -44.02 -1.11 0.96
CA GLY A 116 -42.88 -0.52 0.24
C GLY A 116 -41.53 -1.16 0.60
N LYS A 117 -41.53 -2.44 0.99
CA LYS A 117 -40.33 -3.20 1.39
C LYS A 117 -39.63 -3.78 0.16
N ARG A 118 -38.34 -3.47 -0.01
CA ARG A 118 -37.48 -3.93 -1.11
C ARG A 118 -36.46 -4.92 -0.53
N HIS A 119 -36.24 -6.06 -1.19
CA HIS A 119 -35.15 -7.00 -0.90
C HIS A 119 -34.03 -6.81 -1.91
N ASP A 120 -32.78 -7.08 -1.51
CA ASP A 120 -31.61 -7.07 -2.39
C ASP A 120 -31.49 -8.37 -3.16
N HIS A 121 -31.84 -9.47 -2.50
CA HIS A 121 -31.63 -10.82 -2.98
C HIS A 121 -32.83 -11.73 -2.68
N ALA A 122 -33.13 -12.65 -3.58
CA ALA A 122 -34.20 -13.64 -3.41
C ALA A 122 -33.69 -15.05 -3.65
N VAL A 123 -34.05 -15.98 -2.77
CA VAL A 123 -33.65 -17.39 -2.82
C VAL A 123 -34.89 -18.28 -2.86
N LEU A 124 -34.96 -19.16 -3.85
CA LEU A 124 -35.95 -20.25 -3.92
C LEU A 124 -35.35 -21.53 -3.35
N LEU A 125 -36.06 -22.15 -2.40
CA LEU A 125 -35.77 -23.47 -1.86
C LEU A 125 -36.86 -24.42 -2.37
N THR A 126 -36.45 -25.46 -3.10
CA THR A 126 -37.35 -26.47 -3.66
C THR A 126 -36.98 -27.88 -3.21
N GLY A 127 -38.00 -28.70 -2.98
CA GLY A 127 -37.85 -30.12 -2.68
C GLY A 127 -37.66 -31.01 -3.93
N LEU A 128 -37.66 -30.42 -5.13
CA LEU A 128 -37.45 -31.12 -6.40
C LEU A 128 -35.96 -31.33 -6.70
N ASP A 129 -35.63 -32.48 -7.26
CA ASP A 129 -34.28 -32.73 -7.78
C ASP A 129 -34.07 -31.95 -9.08
N ILE A 130 -33.17 -30.96 -9.06
CA ILE A 130 -32.92 -30.07 -10.21
C ILE A 130 -31.80 -30.65 -11.09
N CYS A 131 -32.05 -30.75 -12.40
CA CYS A 131 -31.16 -31.37 -13.38
C CYS A 131 -30.56 -30.31 -14.31
N SER A 132 -29.27 -30.41 -14.64
CA SER A 132 -28.58 -29.41 -15.48
C SER A 132 -28.81 -29.60 -16.99
N TRP A 133 -29.11 -30.83 -17.44
CA TRP A 133 -29.37 -31.13 -18.85
C TRP A 133 -30.31 -32.33 -19.01
N LYS A 134 -31.26 -32.26 -19.96
CA LYS A 134 -32.20 -33.33 -20.42
C LYS A 134 -32.43 -34.49 -19.44
N ASN A 135 -33.15 -34.21 -18.36
CA ASN A 135 -33.74 -35.14 -17.40
C ASN A 135 -32.79 -36.03 -16.58
N GLU A 136 -31.50 -36.17 -16.93
CA GLU A 136 -30.47 -36.87 -16.14
C GLU A 136 -29.03 -36.41 -16.52
N PRO A 137 -28.05 -36.40 -15.59
CA PRO A 137 -28.18 -36.72 -14.17
C PRO A 137 -28.71 -35.54 -13.35
N CYS A 138 -29.64 -35.82 -12.44
CA CYS A 138 -30.16 -34.86 -11.46
C CYS A 138 -29.30 -34.93 -10.20
N ASP A 139 -28.09 -34.39 -10.25
CA ASP A 139 -27.21 -34.26 -9.09
C ASP A 139 -26.52 -32.90 -9.18
N THR A 140 -27.16 -31.87 -8.63
CA THR A 140 -26.61 -30.51 -8.60
C THR A 140 -25.70 -30.38 -7.38
N LEU A 141 -24.40 -30.63 -7.57
CA LEU A 141 -23.35 -30.40 -6.58
C LEU A 141 -22.46 -29.22 -6.99
N GLY A 142 -22.86 -27.99 -6.64
CA GLY A 142 -21.99 -26.80 -6.78
C GLY A 142 -22.69 -25.48 -6.40
N PHE A 143 -22.02 -24.60 -5.64
CA PHE A 143 -22.49 -23.23 -5.37
C PHE A 143 -22.05 -22.29 -6.52
N ALA A 144 -22.74 -22.40 -7.66
CA ALA A 144 -22.81 -21.51 -8.84
C ALA A 144 -21.71 -21.58 -9.94
N PRO A 145 -22.08 -21.56 -11.25
CA PRO A 145 -23.36 -21.09 -11.79
C PRO A 145 -24.10 -22.06 -12.75
N ILE A 146 -25.45 -21.99 -12.75
CA ILE A 146 -26.29 -22.39 -13.91
C ILE A 146 -26.43 -21.21 -14.92
N SER A 147 -25.66 -20.14 -14.69
CA SER A 147 -25.46 -18.90 -15.46
C SER A 147 -26.30 -17.72 -14.99
N GLY A 148 -25.65 -16.84 -14.21
CA GLY A 148 -26.06 -15.45 -13.98
C GLY A 148 -27.42 -15.22 -13.33
N MET A 149 -27.56 -15.56 -12.04
CA MET A 149 -28.78 -15.32 -11.22
C MET A 149 -29.47 -13.99 -11.57
N CYS A 150 -30.59 -14.09 -12.30
CA CYS A 150 -31.37 -13.03 -12.96
C CYS A 150 -30.59 -11.96 -13.78
N SER A 151 -29.26 -12.00 -13.78
CA SER A 151 -28.33 -11.03 -14.37
C SER A 151 -26.94 -11.66 -14.53
N ASN A 152 -26.18 -11.26 -15.55
CA ASN A 152 -24.87 -11.84 -15.89
C ASN A 152 -23.71 -11.49 -14.92
N PHE A 153 -24.01 -11.15 -13.66
CA PHE A 153 -23.02 -10.77 -12.65
C PHE A 153 -22.94 -11.86 -11.56
N GLY A 154 -21.87 -12.66 -11.58
CA GLY A 154 -21.66 -13.72 -10.58
C GLY A 154 -20.18 -14.08 -10.42
N MET A 155 -19.84 -14.73 -9.31
CA MET A 155 -18.53 -15.37 -9.15
C MET A 155 -18.49 -16.62 -10.02
N ILE A 156 -17.41 -16.78 -10.78
CA ILE A 156 -17.19 -17.96 -11.63
C ILE A 156 -16.55 -19.05 -10.76
N HIS A 157 -16.83 -20.31 -11.06
CA HIS A 157 -16.22 -21.45 -10.39
C HIS A 157 -14.69 -21.40 -10.42
N ASP A 158 -14.03 -21.82 -9.35
CA ASP A 158 -12.58 -21.95 -9.31
C ASP A 158 -12.09 -22.90 -10.40
N GLY A 159 -11.04 -22.50 -11.13
CA GLY A 159 -10.46 -23.30 -12.21
C GLY A 159 -11.30 -23.35 -13.49
N GLU A 160 -12.32 -22.49 -13.60
CA GLU A 160 -13.05 -22.22 -14.83
C GLU A 160 -12.70 -20.82 -15.34
N GLY A 161 -11.74 -20.74 -16.26
CA GLY A 161 -11.29 -19.47 -16.85
C GLY A 161 -10.54 -18.52 -15.90
N ASN A 162 -10.20 -18.96 -14.68
CA ASN A 162 -9.47 -18.18 -13.67
C ASN A 162 -8.26 -18.96 -13.12
N PRO A 163 -7.29 -18.30 -12.44
CA PRO A 163 -6.03 -18.93 -12.03
C PRO A 163 -6.16 -19.84 -10.79
N CYS A 164 -7.32 -19.90 -10.14
CA CYS A 164 -7.55 -20.80 -9.01
C CYS A 164 -7.70 -22.23 -9.49
N ARG A 165 -7.32 -23.20 -8.66
CA ARG A 165 -7.46 -24.63 -8.99
C ARG A 165 -8.83 -25.13 -8.55
N LYS A 166 -9.35 -26.15 -9.23
CA LYS A 166 -10.50 -26.96 -8.78
C LYS A 166 -10.06 -27.81 -7.57
N THR A 167 -10.00 -27.20 -6.39
CA THR A 167 -9.55 -27.84 -5.15
C THR A 167 -10.71 -28.15 -4.22
N GLU A 168 -10.67 -29.31 -3.58
CA GLU A 168 -11.60 -29.70 -2.51
C GLU A 168 -11.55 -28.69 -1.34
N GLY A 169 -12.70 -28.40 -0.74
CA GLY A 169 -12.84 -27.43 0.35
C GLY A 169 -13.07 -25.96 -0.04
N ASN A 170 -12.97 -25.58 -1.33
CA ASN A 170 -13.39 -24.23 -1.75
C ASN A 170 -14.90 -24.17 -1.98
N ILE A 171 -15.55 -23.10 -1.50
CA ILE A 171 -17.00 -22.88 -1.68
C ILE A 171 -17.38 -22.76 -3.16
N MET A 172 -16.56 -22.06 -3.95
CA MET A 172 -16.78 -21.86 -5.39
C MET A 172 -16.18 -22.98 -6.27
N SER A 173 -15.83 -24.13 -5.70
CA SER A 173 -15.43 -25.30 -6.49
C SER A 173 -16.60 -25.82 -7.34
N PRO A 174 -16.37 -26.31 -8.58
CA PRO A 174 -17.39 -26.98 -9.39
C PRO A 174 -18.02 -28.21 -8.74
N THR A 175 -17.34 -28.82 -7.78
CA THR A 175 -17.84 -29.95 -6.98
C THR A 175 -17.55 -29.70 -5.50
N LEU A 176 -18.56 -29.93 -4.66
CA LEU A 176 -18.46 -29.78 -3.22
C LEU A 176 -17.98 -31.08 -2.58
N ALA A 177 -16.67 -31.18 -2.38
CA ALA A 177 -16.07 -32.19 -1.51
C ALA A 177 -15.42 -31.48 -0.32
N GLY A 178 -15.81 -31.84 0.90
CA GLY A 178 -15.26 -31.23 2.10
C GLY A 178 -13.79 -31.64 2.28
N ASN A 179 -12.88 -30.67 2.39
CA ASN A 179 -11.47 -30.92 2.72
C ASN A 179 -11.36 -31.32 4.20
N ASN A 180 -11.66 -32.58 4.53
CA ASN A 180 -11.84 -33.06 5.90
C ASN A 180 -12.90 -32.28 6.69
N GLY A 181 -13.98 -31.85 6.02
CA GLY A 181 -15.11 -31.17 6.66
C GLY A 181 -14.98 -29.66 6.88
N VAL A 182 -14.01 -28.99 6.25
CA VAL A 182 -13.83 -27.53 6.32
C VAL A 182 -13.97 -26.89 4.95
N PHE A 183 -14.68 -25.75 4.90
CA PHE A 183 -14.92 -24.96 3.69
C PHE A 183 -14.34 -23.55 3.83
N PHE A 184 -13.79 -23.01 2.74
CA PHE A 184 -13.24 -21.65 2.68
C PHE A 184 -13.45 -21.01 1.31
N TRP A 185 -13.31 -19.68 1.24
CA TRP A 185 -13.35 -18.95 -0.01
C TRP A 185 -11.96 -18.92 -0.66
N SER A 186 -11.92 -19.07 -1.99
CA SER A 186 -10.67 -18.99 -2.74
C SER A 186 -10.20 -17.53 -2.88
N THR A 187 -8.93 -17.35 -3.25
CA THR A 187 -8.40 -16.03 -3.58
C THR A 187 -9.11 -15.41 -4.78
N CYS A 188 -9.59 -16.23 -5.72
CA CYS A 188 -10.35 -15.76 -6.89
C CYS A 188 -11.75 -15.31 -6.46
N SER A 189 -12.45 -16.07 -5.61
CA SER A 189 -13.77 -15.66 -5.10
C SER A 189 -13.70 -14.30 -4.41
N ARG A 190 -12.70 -14.09 -3.55
CA ARG A 190 -12.43 -12.80 -2.91
C ARG A 190 -12.19 -11.66 -3.91
N GLN A 191 -11.40 -11.90 -4.95
CA GLN A 191 -11.13 -10.90 -5.99
C GLN A 191 -12.37 -10.57 -6.82
N TYR A 192 -13.17 -11.58 -7.19
CA TYR A 192 -14.43 -11.38 -7.90
C TYR A 192 -15.42 -10.56 -7.08
N LEU A 193 -15.57 -10.90 -5.80
CA LEU A 193 -16.42 -10.16 -4.88
C LEU A 193 -15.95 -8.71 -4.74
N SER A 194 -14.67 -8.48 -4.47
CA SER A 194 -14.11 -7.12 -4.38
C SER A 194 -14.37 -6.31 -5.64
N ARG A 195 -14.24 -6.92 -6.83
CA ARG A 195 -14.57 -6.26 -8.10
C ARG A 195 -16.05 -5.94 -8.24
N PHE A 196 -16.94 -6.87 -7.84
CA PHE A 196 -18.39 -6.67 -7.87
C PHE A 196 -18.84 -5.56 -6.92
N LEU A 197 -18.28 -5.52 -5.72
CA LEU A 197 -18.59 -4.49 -4.73
C LEU A 197 -18.22 -3.07 -5.20
N GLY A 198 -17.27 -2.94 -6.13
CA GLY A 198 -16.95 -1.68 -6.82
C GLY A 198 -17.87 -1.33 -7.99
N THR A 199 -18.98 -2.05 -8.20
CA THR A 199 -19.95 -1.77 -9.27
C THR A 199 -21.20 -1.07 -8.72
N ALA A 200 -21.88 -0.27 -9.56
CA ALA A 200 -23.12 0.41 -9.17
C ALA A 200 -24.24 -0.56 -8.74
N GLN A 201 -24.18 -1.81 -9.21
CA GLN A 201 -25.12 -2.88 -8.87
C GLN A 201 -25.02 -3.29 -7.39
N ALA A 202 -23.87 -3.11 -6.74
CA ALA A 202 -23.68 -3.43 -5.33
C ALA A 202 -24.14 -2.30 -4.38
N SER A 203 -24.63 -1.18 -4.92
CA SER A 203 -25.05 -0.02 -4.12
C SER A 203 -26.22 -0.30 -3.15
N CYS A 204 -27.03 -1.32 -3.45
CA CYS A 204 -28.12 -1.75 -2.57
C CYS A 204 -27.65 -2.45 -1.29
N LEU A 205 -26.38 -2.85 -1.20
CA LEU A 205 -25.85 -3.57 -0.04
C LEU A 205 -25.38 -2.65 1.09
N VAL A 206 -25.45 -1.33 0.88
CA VAL A 206 -24.84 -0.31 1.74
C VAL A 206 -25.82 0.21 2.79
N ASP A 207 -27.14 0.07 2.57
CA ASP A 207 -28.12 0.49 3.55
C ASP A 207 -28.28 -0.48 4.73
N GLU A 208 -28.80 0.08 5.82
CA GLU A 208 -29.07 -0.68 7.03
C GLU A 208 -30.43 -1.37 6.90
N PRO A 209 -30.52 -2.67 7.24
CA PRO A 209 -31.75 -3.42 7.10
C PRO A 209 -32.82 -2.87 8.04
N LYS A 210 -33.97 -2.52 7.49
CA LYS A 210 -35.03 -1.82 8.25
C LYS A 210 -35.80 -2.72 9.22
N GLN A 211 -35.67 -4.04 9.10
CA GLN A 211 -36.46 -5.05 9.84
C GLN A 211 -35.59 -6.05 10.59
N ILE A 212 -34.59 -5.56 11.32
CA ILE A 212 -33.78 -6.39 12.21
C ILE A 212 -34.69 -6.89 13.36
N GLY A 213 -35.05 -8.18 13.35
CA GLY A 213 -35.66 -8.85 14.52
C GLY A 213 -36.87 -9.76 14.26
N GLN A 214 -37.49 -9.73 13.08
CA GLN A 214 -38.66 -10.58 12.78
C GLN A 214 -38.28 -12.06 12.62
N TYR A 215 -37.16 -12.34 11.96
CA TYR A 215 -36.66 -13.69 11.72
C TYR A 215 -35.28 -13.84 12.37
N LYS A 216 -35.23 -14.49 13.55
CA LYS A 216 -33.98 -14.74 14.28
C LYS A 216 -33.45 -16.12 13.94
N TYR A 217 -32.14 -16.20 13.69
CA TYR A 217 -31.47 -17.48 13.50
C TYR A 217 -31.47 -18.30 14.80
N PRO A 218 -31.61 -19.64 14.73
CA PRO A 218 -31.52 -20.50 15.92
C PRO A 218 -30.17 -20.36 16.62
N GLU A 219 -30.17 -20.36 17.95
CA GLU A 219 -28.95 -20.32 18.76
C GLU A 219 -28.26 -21.69 18.82
N GLN A 220 -29.04 -22.78 18.69
CA GLN A 220 -28.53 -24.15 18.60
C GLN A 220 -27.81 -24.38 17.27
N LEU A 221 -26.78 -25.23 17.29
CA LEU A 221 -26.09 -25.61 16.07
C LEU A 221 -26.96 -26.56 15.22
N PRO A 222 -26.79 -26.60 13.89
CA PRO A 222 -27.61 -27.43 13.02
C PRO A 222 -27.63 -28.91 13.41
N GLY A 223 -26.49 -29.46 13.85
CA GLY A 223 -26.35 -30.86 14.26
C GLY A 223 -26.93 -31.19 15.64
N GLN A 224 -27.27 -30.17 16.45
CA GLN A 224 -28.06 -30.34 17.68
C GLN A 224 -29.56 -30.37 17.39
N LEU A 225 -29.99 -29.67 16.34
CA LEU A 225 -31.37 -29.68 15.86
C LEU A 225 -31.66 -30.92 15.01
N TYR A 226 -30.65 -31.40 14.28
CA TYR A 226 -30.77 -32.49 13.31
C TYR A 226 -29.63 -33.50 13.50
N ASP A 227 -29.96 -34.66 14.07
CA ASP A 227 -29.00 -35.74 14.28
C ASP A 227 -28.48 -36.38 12.98
N ALA A 228 -27.49 -37.26 13.10
CA ALA A 228 -26.84 -37.90 11.96
C ALA A 228 -27.81 -38.74 11.11
N ASP A 229 -28.77 -39.41 11.75
CA ASP A 229 -29.81 -40.18 11.06
C ASP A 229 -30.72 -39.29 10.24
N THR A 230 -31.13 -38.14 10.78
CA THR A 230 -31.95 -37.15 10.06
C THR A 230 -31.19 -36.58 8.87
N GLN A 231 -29.91 -36.28 9.03
CA GLN A 231 -29.04 -35.85 7.92
C GLN A 231 -28.92 -36.93 6.84
N CYS A 232 -28.78 -38.21 7.23
CA CYS A 232 -28.77 -39.34 6.29
C CYS A 232 -30.09 -39.48 5.53
N LYS A 233 -31.23 -39.32 6.21
CA LYS A 233 -32.56 -39.35 5.58
C LYS A 233 -32.71 -38.28 4.51
N TRP A 234 -32.13 -37.10 4.71
CA TRP A 234 -32.19 -36.02 3.73
C TRP A 234 -31.28 -36.21 2.53
N GLN A 235 -30.10 -36.80 2.72
CA GLN A 235 -29.14 -37.03 1.64
C GLN A 235 -29.47 -38.25 0.78
N PHE A 236 -29.99 -39.33 1.39
CA PHE A 236 -30.14 -40.65 0.74
C PHE A 236 -31.58 -41.20 0.78
N GLY A 237 -32.54 -40.39 1.25
CA GLY A 237 -33.97 -40.72 1.32
C GLY A 237 -34.42 -41.28 2.68
N SER A 238 -35.73 -41.34 2.89
CA SER A 238 -36.36 -41.56 4.21
C SER A 238 -35.97 -42.87 4.94
N LYS A 239 -35.47 -43.87 4.23
CA LYS A 239 -35.01 -45.15 4.80
C LYS A 239 -33.54 -45.15 5.21
N ALA A 240 -32.79 -44.10 4.89
CA ALA A 240 -31.36 -44.02 5.19
C ALA A 240 -31.11 -43.75 6.68
N LYS A 241 -30.05 -44.36 7.20
CA LYS A 241 -29.55 -44.19 8.57
C LYS A 241 -28.03 -44.09 8.61
N LEU A 242 -27.47 -43.64 9.72
CA LEU A 242 -26.04 -43.59 9.96
C LEU A 242 -25.43 -45.00 9.91
N CYS A 243 -24.33 -45.15 9.19
CA CYS A 243 -23.57 -46.39 9.11
C CYS A 243 -22.96 -46.74 10.47
N GLY A 244 -23.38 -47.87 11.06
CA GLY A 244 -22.91 -48.36 12.36
C GLY A 244 -21.73 -49.35 12.31
N LEU A 245 -21.04 -49.49 11.17
CA LEU A 245 -19.84 -50.34 11.07
C LEU A 245 -18.67 -49.62 11.76
N ASP A 246 -17.86 -50.35 12.55
CA ASP A 246 -16.63 -49.92 13.25
C ASP A 246 -15.49 -49.47 12.29
N PHE A 247 -15.82 -48.77 11.21
CA PHE A 247 -14.84 -48.02 10.44
C PHE A 247 -14.51 -46.75 11.22
N VAL A 248 -13.26 -46.65 11.65
CA VAL A 248 -12.61 -45.46 12.21
C VAL A 248 -12.54 -44.35 11.14
N LYS A 249 -13.69 -43.88 10.67
CA LYS A 249 -13.81 -42.68 9.83
C LYS A 249 -14.60 -41.67 10.63
N ASP A 250 -13.95 -40.55 10.88
CA ASP A 250 -14.47 -39.42 11.63
C ASP A 250 -15.75 -38.89 10.96
N ILE A 251 -16.91 -39.11 11.59
CA ILE A 251 -18.23 -38.64 11.14
C ILE A 251 -18.24 -37.13 10.89
N CYS A 252 -17.38 -36.39 11.59
CA CYS A 252 -17.25 -34.96 11.42
C CYS A 252 -16.54 -34.58 10.12
N LYS A 253 -15.77 -35.49 9.49
CA LYS A 253 -15.13 -35.28 8.19
C LYS A 253 -16.00 -35.72 7.03
N SER A 254 -16.77 -36.80 7.20
CA SER A 254 -17.66 -37.33 6.16
C SER A 254 -18.80 -38.13 6.79
N LEU A 255 -20.04 -37.81 6.43
CA LEU A 255 -21.23 -38.54 6.83
C LEU A 255 -21.42 -39.76 5.92
N TRP A 256 -21.43 -40.96 6.52
CA TRP A 256 -21.62 -42.23 5.82
C TRP A 256 -22.97 -42.84 6.22
N CYS A 257 -23.80 -43.11 5.23
CA CYS A 257 -25.18 -43.56 5.43
C CYS A 257 -25.42 -44.90 4.74
N HIS A 258 -26.36 -45.69 5.25
CA HIS A 258 -26.80 -46.93 4.61
C HIS A 258 -28.32 -46.91 4.39
N ARG A 259 -28.80 -47.47 3.27
CA ARG A 259 -30.23 -47.52 2.90
C ARG A 259 -30.85 -48.89 3.14
N THR A 260 -30.16 -49.95 2.72
CA THR A 260 -30.57 -51.37 2.86
C THR A 260 -29.32 -52.25 2.91
N GLY A 261 -29.23 -53.17 3.87
CA GLY A 261 -28.07 -54.06 4.05
C GLY A 261 -26.83 -53.37 4.65
N HIS A 262 -25.66 -53.99 4.48
CA HIS A 262 -24.36 -53.56 5.05
C HIS A 262 -23.52 -52.64 4.14
N ARG A 263 -24.15 -51.95 3.17
CA ARG A 263 -23.45 -51.05 2.24
C ARG A 263 -23.60 -49.60 2.68
N CYS A 264 -22.47 -48.92 2.91
CA CYS A 264 -22.43 -47.51 3.30
C CYS A 264 -22.00 -46.62 2.13
N GLU A 265 -22.72 -45.52 1.94
CA GLU A 265 -22.60 -44.55 0.86
C GLU A 265 -22.36 -43.16 1.45
N THR A 266 -21.62 -42.30 0.76
CA THR A 266 -21.34 -40.91 1.21
C THR A 266 -21.33 -39.96 0.00
N LYS A 267 -21.73 -38.70 0.22
CA LYS A 267 -21.53 -37.60 -0.72
C LYS A 267 -20.30 -36.75 -0.36
N PHE A 268 -19.37 -37.25 0.46
CA PHE A 268 -18.16 -36.55 0.94
C PHE A 268 -18.42 -35.21 1.66
N MET A 269 -19.64 -35.08 2.22
CA MET A 269 -20.05 -33.95 3.06
C MET A 269 -19.87 -34.32 4.53
N PRO A 270 -19.34 -33.41 5.38
CA PRO A 270 -19.24 -33.65 6.81
C PRO A 270 -20.62 -33.70 7.48
N ALA A 271 -20.70 -34.33 8.66
CA ALA A 271 -21.84 -34.12 9.53
C ALA A 271 -21.94 -32.65 9.95
N ALA A 272 -23.17 -32.17 10.13
CA ALA A 272 -23.43 -30.80 10.50
C ALA A 272 -22.78 -30.43 11.85
N GLU A 273 -22.40 -29.16 12.02
CA GLU A 273 -21.80 -28.72 13.29
C GLU A 273 -22.76 -28.98 14.45
N GLY A 274 -22.25 -29.58 15.52
CA GLY A 274 -23.01 -29.95 16.71
C GLY A 274 -23.55 -31.38 16.73
N THR A 275 -23.38 -32.16 15.66
CA THR A 275 -23.80 -33.56 15.62
C THR A 275 -23.00 -34.41 16.60
N SER A 276 -23.67 -35.29 17.36
CA SER A 276 -23.00 -36.23 18.26
C SER A 276 -22.07 -37.17 17.49
N CYS A 277 -20.83 -37.30 17.96
CA CYS A 277 -19.80 -38.15 17.35
C CYS A 277 -19.18 -39.15 18.33
N GLY A 278 -19.66 -39.18 19.56
CA GLY A 278 -19.28 -40.13 20.60
C GLY A 278 -19.85 -39.72 21.96
N PRO A 279 -19.59 -40.50 23.03
CA PRO A 279 -20.06 -40.17 24.37
C PRO A 279 -19.52 -38.81 24.83
N ASP A 280 -20.42 -37.88 25.16
CA ASP A 280 -20.10 -36.50 25.51
C ASP A 280 -19.22 -35.76 24.48
N MET A 281 -19.36 -36.10 23.18
CA MET A 281 -18.60 -35.49 22.09
C MET A 281 -19.49 -35.10 20.91
N TRP A 282 -19.09 -34.03 20.21
CA TRP A 282 -19.83 -33.44 19.08
C TRP A 282 -18.91 -32.91 17.98
N CYS A 283 -19.43 -32.81 16.76
CA CYS A 283 -18.70 -32.36 15.57
C CYS A 283 -18.55 -30.85 15.51
N ARG A 284 -17.32 -30.35 15.36
CA ARG A 284 -17.00 -28.94 15.08
C ARG A 284 -15.87 -28.86 14.06
N ARG A 285 -16.08 -28.12 12.96
CA ARG A 285 -15.06 -27.87 11.91
C ARG A 285 -14.33 -29.12 11.42
N GLY A 286 -15.05 -30.21 11.16
CA GLY A 286 -14.42 -31.43 10.69
C GLY A 286 -13.82 -32.33 11.78
N GLN A 287 -13.97 -32.00 13.07
CA GLN A 287 -13.38 -32.74 14.20
C GLN A 287 -14.41 -33.12 15.26
N CYS A 288 -14.22 -34.29 15.87
CA CYS A 288 -14.98 -34.73 17.03
C CYS A 288 -14.34 -34.23 18.34
N VAL A 289 -15.03 -33.36 19.09
CA VAL A 289 -14.51 -32.70 20.31
C VAL A 289 -15.45 -32.92 21.51
N LYS A 290 -14.99 -32.72 22.75
CA LYS A 290 -15.82 -32.89 23.97
C LYS A 290 -16.89 -31.80 24.14
N TYR A 291 -18.00 -32.15 24.78
CA TYR A 291 -19.04 -31.22 25.22
C TYR A 291 -18.48 -30.23 26.25
N GLY A 292 -18.80 -28.93 26.13
CA GLY A 292 -18.42 -27.92 27.12
C GLY A 292 -16.98 -27.37 27.06
N GLU A 293 -16.01 -28.10 26.49
CA GLU A 293 -14.85 -27.44 25.85
C GLU A 293 -15.44 -26.55 24.77
N HIS A 294 -15.53 -25.25 25.05
CA HIS A 294 -16.21 -24.33 24.16
C HIS A 294 -15.68 -24.61 22.76
N GLY A 295 -16.54 -24.99 21.81
CA GLY A 295 -16.24 -24.63 20.42
C GLY A 295 -15.82 -23.16 20.49
N PRO A 296 -14.60 -22.80 20.05
CA PRO A 296 -13.80 -21.79 20.75
C PRO A 296 -14.60 -20.51 21.05
N ARG A 297 -14.39 -19.84 22.19
CA ARG A 297 -15.02 -18.52 22.46
C ARG A 297 -14.95 -17.66 21.19
N ALA A 298 -15.99 -16.89 20.89
CA ALA A 298 -16.03 -16.02 19.72
C ALA A 298 -14.70 -15.28 19.57
N VAL A 299 -13.89 -15.69 18.59
CA VAL A 299 -12.58 -15.10 18.35
C VAL A 299 -12.83 -13.96 17.40
N HIS A 300 -12.83 -12.74 17.91
CA HIS A 300 -12.93 -11.56 17.08
C HIS A 300 -11.71 -11.48 16.16
N GLY A 301 -11.96 -11.15 14.91
CA GLY A 301 -10.89 -10.99 13.94
C GLY A 301 -9.97 -9.83 14.34
N GLN A 302 -8.68 -10.01 14.12
CA GLN A 302 -7.71 -8.92 14.16
C GLN A 302 -6.94 -8.84 12.85
N TRP A 303 -6.61 -7.60 12.49
CA TRP A 303 -5.90 -7.29 11.27
C TRP A 303 -4.50 -7.89 11.27
N SER A 304 -4.10 -8.45 10.12
CA SER A 304 -2.69 -8.71 9.84
C SER A 304 -1.90 -7.41 9.80
N ALA A 305 -0.56 -7.53 9.82
CA ALA A 305 0.29 -6.42 9.39
C ALA A 305 -0.11 -5.98 7.97
N TRP A 306 0.06 -4.68 7.69
CA TRP A 306 -0.12 -4.15 6.35
C TRP A 306 0.91 -4.75 5.39
N SER A 307 0.49 -4.99 4.14
CA SER A 307 1.38 -5.33 3.04
C SER A 307 2.36 -4.20 2.75
N GLN A 308 3.38 -4.49 1.95
CA GLN A 308 4.13 -3.44 1.26
C GLN A 308 3.19 -2.63 0.36
N TRP A 309 3.55 -1.38 0.10
CA TRP A 309 2.84 -0.53 -0.87
C TRP A 309 2.94 -1.15 -2.27
N SER A 310 1.84 -1.07 -3.02
CA SER A 310 1.80 -1.42 -4.43
C SER A 310 2.66 -0.48 -5.25
N ASP A 311 2.97 -0.88 -6.47
CA ASP A 311 3.46 0.07 -7.47
C ASP A 311 2.48 1.22 -7.64
N CYS A 312 3.02 2.41 -7.92
CA CYS A 312 2.21 3.59 -8.18
C CYS A 312 1.52 3.46 -9.53
N SER A 313 0.23 3.74 -9.60
CA SER A 313 -0.55 3.64 -10.84
C SER A 313 -0.08 4.56 -11.97
N ARG A 314 0.65 5.64 -11.63
CA ARG A 314 1.18 6.64 -12.58
C ARG A 314 2.62 7.02 -12.22
N THR A 315 3.40 7.45 -13.20
CA THR A 315 4.79 7.90 -13.02
C THR A 315 4.94 9.41 -12.79
N CYS A 316 3.88 10.18 -13.12
CA CYS A 316 3.74 11.61 -12.93
C CYS A 316 2.26 12.00 -12.83
N GLY A 317 1.98 13.24 -12.40
CA GLY A 317 0.67 13.87 -12.43
C GLY A 317 -0.31 13.37 -11.37
N GLY A 318 0.19 12.73 -10.29
CA GLY A 318 -0.63 12.20 -9.21
C GLY A 318 -1.22 10.82 -9.54
N GLY A 319 -0.50 9.76 -9.17
CA GLY A 319 -0.99 8.38 -9.17
C GLY A 319 -1.42 7.93 -7.79
N VAL A 320 -1.91 6.70 -7.70
CA VAL A 320 -2.38 6.08 -6.45
C VAL A 320 -1.62 4.78 -6.25
N MET A 321 -1.11 4.60 -5.04
CA MET A 321 -0.60 3.33 -4.53
C MET A 321 -1.48 2.89 -3.36
N TYR A 322 -1.52 1.59 -3.12
CA TYR A 322 -2.31 1.03 -2.03
C TYR A 322 -1.53 -0.02 -1.28
N ARG A 323 -1.93 -0.26 -0.03
CA ARG A 323 -1.51 -1.43 0.74
C ARG A 323 -2.74 -2.05 1.37
N GLU A 324 -2.66 -3.35 1.62
CA GLU A 324 -3.78 -4.13 2.10
C GLU A 324 -3.41 -4.91 3.36
N ARG A 325 -4.42 -5.30 4.13
CA ARG A 325 -4.31 -6.15 5.30
C ARG A 325 -5.49 -7.09 5.30
N SER A 326 -5.28 -8.29 5.80
CA SER A 326 -6.32 -9.32 5.88
C SER A 326 -6.73 -9.54 7.32
N CYS A 327 -8.01 -9.84 7.56
CA CYS A 327 -8.53 -10.11 8.89
C CYS A 327 -8.17 -11.54 9.33
N THR A 328 -6.88 -11.77 9.59
CA THR A 328 -6.32 -13.13 9.75
C THR A 328 -5.47 -13.36 10.99
N SER A 329 -5.22 -12.34 11.82
CA SER A 329 -4.23 -12.40 12.91
C SER A 329 -4.80 -12.06 14.29
N PRO A 330 -5.83 -12.76 14.82
CA PRO A 330 -6.40 -14.02 14.31
C PRO A 330 -7.61 -13.81 13.37
N ARG A 331 -8.03 -14.88 12.67
CA ARG A 331 -9.27 -14.88 11.86
C ARG A 331 -10.51 -14.83 12.76
N PRO A 332 -11.61 -14.18 12.32
CA PRO A 332 -12.91 -14.31 12.97
C PRO A 332 -13.32 -15.78 13.06
N GLN A 333 -13.71 -16.23 14.25
CA GLN A 333 -14.12 -17.62 14.49
C GLN A 333 -15.30 -17.65 15.47
N ASN A 334 -16.21 -18.60 15.31
CA ASN A 334 -17.32 -18.88 16.24
C ASN A 334 -18.20 -17.66 16.52
N ASN A 335 -18.75 -17.05 15.46
CA ASN A 335 -19.49 -15.79 15.50
C ASN A 335 -18.68 -14.59 16.04
N GLY A 336 -17.34 -14.68 16.01
CA GLY A 336 -16.48 -13.54 16.23
C GLY A 336 -16.72 -12.44 15.20
N LYS A 337 -16.90 -11.21 15.68
CA LYS A 337 -16.94 -9.99 14.84
C LYS A 337 -15.76 -9.91 13.88
N PHE A 338 -16.04 -9.45 12.66
CA PHE A 338 -15.02 -9.10 11.67
C PHE A 338 -14.17 -7.92 12.15
N CYS A 339 -12.98 -7.74 11.55
CA CYS A 339 -12.06 -6.68 11.93
C CYS A 339 -12.64 -5.29 11.61
N PRO A 340 -12.69 -4.35 12.58
CA PRO A 340 -13.20 -3.01 12.32
C PRO A 340 -12.23 -2.18 11.47
N GLY A 341 -12.75 -1.43 10.49
CA GLY A 341 -12.00 -0.54 9.61
C GLY A 341 -11.74 -1.10 8.20
N SER A 342 -11.01 -0.37 7.36
CA SER A 342 -10.75 -0.80 5.98
C SER A 342 -9.65 -1.86 5.88
N SER A 343 -9.83 -2.82 4.96
CA SER A 343 -8.81 -3.80 4.57
C SER A 343 -7.77 -3.22 3.60
N ARG A 344 -8.03 -2.04 3.03
CA ARG A 344 -7.19 -1.36 2.06
C ARG A 344 -6.98 0.09 2.44
N LEU A 345 -5.75 0.57 2.27
CA LEU A 345 -5.38 1.98 2.47
C LEU A 345 -4.76 2.49 1.17
N ASN A 346 -5.26 3.62 0.68
CA ASN A 346 -4.79 4.27 -0.54
C ASN A 346 -3.99 5.53 -0.20
N GLN A 347 -2.99 5.84 -1.03
CA GLN A 347 -2.17 7.04 -0.90
C GLN A 347 -1.76 7.58 -2.28
N LEU A 348 -1.67 8.90 -2.40
CA LEU A 348 -1.14 9.56 -3.58
C LEU A 348 0.37 9.34 -3.72
N CYS A 349 0.82 9.18 -4.96
CA CYS A 349 2.22 8.97 -5.30
C CYS A 349 2.56 9.68 -6.62
N ASN A 350 3.84 9.97 -6.85
CA ASN A 350 4.31 10.61 -8.09
C ASN A 350 3.53 11.90 -8.46
N THR A 351 3.31 12.78 -7.48
CA THR A 351 2.47 14.00 -7.59
C THR A 351 3.09 15.12 -8.42
N ARG A 352 4.36 15.00 -8.80
CA ARG A 352 5.03 15.95 -9.71
C ARG A 352 4.26 16.07 -11.04
N PRO A 353 4.05 17.29 -11.59
CA PRO A 353 3.35 17.46 -12.86
C PRO A 353 3.98 16.64 -13.98
N CYS A 354 3.15 16.14 -14.90
CA CYS A 354 3.65 15.49 -16.11
C CYS A 354 4.27 16.54 -17.07
N PRO A 355 5.18 16.13 -17.97
CA PRO A 355 5.69 17.01 -19.03
C PRO A 355 4.55 17.65 -19.84
N TYR A 356 4.76 18.87 -20.36
CA TYR A 356 3.74 19.64 -21.10
C TYR A 356 3.15 18.88 -22.32
N ASN A 357 3.93 18.00 -22.94
CA ASN A 357 3.51 17.18 -24.10
C ASN A 357 3.01 15.78 -23.71
N ALA A 358 2.81 15.50 -22.42
CA ALA A 358 2.32 14.20 -21.99
C ALA A 358 0.86 14.01 -22.42
N VAL A 359 0.57 12.85 -23.02
CA VAL A 359 -0.80 12.47 -23.36
C VAL A 359 -1.61 12.32 -22.08
N ASP A 360 -2.82 12.91 -22.06
CA ASP A 360 -3.73 12.77 -20.93
C ASP A 360 -3.95 11.30 -20.53
N PHE A 361 -3.96 11.03 -19.22
CA PHE A 361 -3.98 9.65 -18.72
C PHE A 361 -5.30 8.94 -19.03
N ARG A 362 -6.43 9.67 -19.11
CA ARG A 362 -7.71 9.10 -19.55
C ARG A 362 -7.71 8.87 -21.06
N ALA A 363 -7.11 9.77 -21.84
CA ALA A 363 -6.93 9.59 -23.27
C ALA A 363 -6.08 8.36 -23.61
N GLN A 364 -5.00 8.11 -22.86
CA GLN A 364 -4.19 6.88 -23.01
C GLN A 364 -5.03 5.62 -22.81
N GLN A 365 -5.91 5.60 -21.81
CA GLN A 365 -6.79 4.46 -21.55
C GLN A 365 -7.81 4.22 -22.66
N CYS A 366 -8.38 5.27 -23.26
CA CYS A 366 -9.22 5.13 -24.46
C CYS A 366 -8.40 4.61 -25.66
N ALA A 367 -7.17 5.10 -25.83
CA ALA A 367 -6.30 4.67 -26.93
C ALA A 367 -5.93 3.17 -26.88
N GLU A 368 -5.93 2.54 -25.69
CA GLU A 368 -5.77 1.07 -25.55
C GLU A 368 -6.86 0.26 -26.29
N TYR A 369 -7.99 0.88 -26.62
CA TYR A 369 -9.07 0.28 -27.41
C TYR A 369 -8.96 0.54 -28.91
N ASN A 370 -8.03 1.38 -29.37
CA ASN A 370 -7.84 1.64 -30.80
C ASN A 370 -7.41 0.38 -31.56
N SER A 371 -6.69 -0.51 -30.89
CA SER A 371 -6.22 -1.78 -31.44
C SER A 371 -7.21 -2.94 -31.22
N LYS A 372 -8.40 -2.67 -30.66
CA LYS A 372 -9.42 -3.68 -30.40
C LYS A 372 -10.63 -3.43 -31.30
N PRO A 373 -11.12 -4.44 -32.02
CA PRO A 373 -12.32 -4.28 -32.84
C PRO A 373 -13.54 -4.07 -31.93
N PHE A 374 -14.22 -2.94 -32.07
CA PHE A 374 -15.50 -2.69 -31.44
C PHE A 374 -16.61 -3.04 -32.45
N ARG A 375 -17.33 -4.13 -32.19
CA ARG A 375 -18.37 -4.66 -33.10
C ARG A 375 -17.87 -4.89 -34.52
N GLY A 376 -16.63 -5.37 -34.65
CA GLY A 376 -16.00 -5.72 -35.93
C GLY A 376 -15.21 -4.59 -36.60
N TRP A 377 -15.25 -3.37 -36.06
CA TRP A 377 -14.59 -2.20 -36.64
C TRP A 377 -13.56 -1.58 -35.69
N TYR A 378 -12.54 -0.94 -36.24
CA TYR A 378 -11.53 -0.21 -35.47
C TYR A 378 -11.86 1.27 -35.50
N TYR A 379 -11.80 1.90 -34.33
CA TYR A 379 -12.04 3.33 -34.18
C TYR A 379 -10.87 3.95 -33.43
N LYS A 380 -10.66 5.25 -33.65
CA LYS A 380 -9.72 6.03 -32.85
C LYS A 380 -10.50 6.67 -31.70
N TRP A 381 -10.31 6.17 -30.50
CA TRP A 381 -11.09 6.56 -29.33
C TRP A 381 -10.46 7.76 -28.60
N LYS A 382 -11.30 8.73 -28.26
CA LYS A 382 -10.95 9.90 -27.42
C LYS A 382 -11.77 9.86 -26.12
N PRO A 383 -11.27 10.43 -25.02
CA PRO A 383 -12.00 10.45 -23.76
C PRO A 383 -13.25 11.34 -23.87
N TYR A 384 -14.36 10.87 -23.30
CA TYR A 384 -15.62 11.61 -23.21
C TYR A 384 -15.92 11.90 -21.74
N THR A 385 -15.87 13.17 -21.35
CA THR A 385 -15.99 13.60 -19.93
C THR A 385 -17.28 14.37 -19.63
N LYS A 386 -18.15 14.57 -20.62
CA LYS A 386 -19.46 15.23 -20.46
C LYS A 386 -20.50 14.24 -19.91
N VAL A 387 -20.20 13.69 -18.74
CA VAL A 387 -21.05 12.73 -18.01
C VAL A 387 -21.33 13.27 -16.62
N ASP A 388 -22.34 12.74 -15.94
CA ASP A 388 -22.64 13.10 -14.56
C ASP A 388 -21.44 12.82 -13.64
N ASP A 389 -21.28 13.61 -12.57
CA ASP A 389 -20.15 13.50 -11.63
C ASP A 389 -20.00 12.10 -11.01
N GLU A 390 -21.09 11.35 -10.87
CA GLU A 390 -21.09 9.96 -10.37
C GLU A 390 -20.47 8.98 -11.38
N ASP A 391 -20.50 9.33 -12.66
CA ASP A 391 -20.10 8.49 -13.79
C ASP A 391 -18.73 8.88 -14.36
N ILE A 392 -18.15 10.01 -13.93
CA ILE A 392 -16.88 10.54 -14.43
C ILE A 392 -15.68 9.59 -14.24
N CYS A 393 -15.78 8.67 -13.27
CA CYS A 393 -14.76 7.66 -13.01
C CYS A 393 -14.98 6.34 -13.77
N LYS A 394 -15.96 6.28 -14.67
CA LYS A 394 -16.07 5.27 -15.72
C LYS A 394 -15.27 5.71 -16.94
N LEU A 395 -14.77 4.74 -17.73
CA LEU A 395 -14.01 5.07 -18.94
C LEU A 395 -14.97 5.23 -20.12
N TYR A 396 -15.54 6.43 -20.27
CA TYR A 396 -16.28 6.78 -21.49
C TYR A 396 -15.34 7.24 -22.60
N CYS A 397 -15.49 6.65 -23.76
CA CYS A 397 -14.73 7.01 -24.95
C CYS A 397 -15.67 7.29 -26.13
N ILE A 398 -15.41 8.38 -26.84
CA ILE A 398 -16.07 8.78 -28.09
C ILE A 398 -15.19 8.38 -29.27
N ALA A 399 -15.80 7.88 -30.35
CA ALA A 399 -15.06 7.58 -31.57
C ALA A 399 -14.75 8.88 -32.31
N GLU A 400 -13.48 9.12 -32.65
CA GLU A 400 -13.05 10.27 -33.42
C GLU A 400 -13.74 10.27 -34.79
N ASP A 401 -14.29 11.42 -35.16
CA ASP A 401 -15.08 11.64 -36.37
C ASP A 401 -16.49 11.00 -36.36
N PHE A 402 -16.95 10.50 -35.19
CA PHE A 402 -18.31 9.98 -35.00
C PHE A 402 -18.96 10.55 -33.72
N ASP A 403 -20.30 10.68 -33.74
CA ASP A 403 -21.07 11.28 -32.63
C ASP A 403 -21.59 10.25 -31.61
N PHE A 404 -20.93 9.09 -31.47
CA PHE A 404 -21.29 8.09 -30.47
C PHE A 404 -20.16 7.82 -29.49
N PHE A 405 -20.53 7.62 -28.22
CA PHE A 405 -19.61 7.29 -27.14
C PHE A 405 -20.12 6.09 -26.35
N PHE A 406 -19.20 5.32 -25.77
CA PHE A 406 -19.52 4.14 -24.98
C PHE A 406 -18.62 4.05 -23.74
N ALA A 407 -19.15 3.46 -22.67
CA ALA A 407 -18.34 3.04 -21.53
C ALA A 407 -17.50 1.82 -21.90
N MET A 408 -16.20 2.02 -22.14
CA MET A 408 -15.25 0.96 -22.46
C MET A 408 -14.85 0.13 -21.25
N SER A 409 -14.97 0.72 -20.06
CA SER A 409 -14.73 0.08 -18.77
C SER A 409 -15.62 0.73 -17.70
N SER A 410 -16.07 -0.06 -16.72
CA SER A 410 -16.85 0.42 -15.57
C SER A 410 -16.04 1.25 -14.59
N LYS A 411 -14.70 1.28 -14.73
CA LYS A 411 -13.82 2.20 -14.01
C LYS A 411 -12.59 2.57 -14.83
N VAL A 412 -12.12 3.79 -14.64
CA VAL A 412 -10.79 4.23 -15.08
C VAL A 412 -9.72 3.69 -14.13
N LYS A 413 -8.46 3.66 -14.58
CA LYS A 413 -7.32 3.29 -13.73
C LYS A 413 -7.18 4.27 -12.56
N ASP A 414 -6.87 3.75 -11.36
CA ASP A 414 -6.74 4.57 -10.16
C ASP A 414 -5.72 5.71 -10.37
N GLY A 415 -6.00 6.91 -9.88
CA GLY A 415 -5.18 8.10 -10.14
C GLY A 415 -5.51 8.87 -11.42
N THR A 416 -6.53 8.44 -12.17
CA THR A 416 -7.08 9.25 -13.28
C THR A 416 -7.82 10.46 -12.72
N ALA A 417 -7.56 11.65 -13.25
CA ALA A 417 -8.23 12.87 -12.79
C ALA A 417 -9.75 12.79 -13.05
N CYS A 418 -10.56 13.12 -12.04
CA CYS A 418 -12.02 13.24 -12.17
C CYS A 418 -12.52 14.67 -12.03
N SER A 419 -11.67 15.59 -11.57
CA SER A 419 -11.96 17.01 -11.58
C SER A 419 -10.97 17.74 -12.47
N ASP A 420 -11.43 18.77 -13.16
CA ASP A 420 -10.56 19.58 -14.01
C ASP A 420 -9.54 20.41 -13.19
N HIS A 421 -9.79 20.62 -11.88
CA HIS A 421 -9.06 21.64 -11.09
C HIS A 421 -8.76 21.32 -9.62
N LYS A 422 -9.49 20.41 -8.98
CA LYS A 422 -9.25 20.12 -7.55
C LYS A 422 -8.11 19.12 -7.35
N GLY A 423 -7.61 18.53 -8.44
CA GLY A 423 -6.66 17.43 -8.36
C GLY A 423 -7.31 16.12 -7.90
N ASP A 424 -8.65 16.08 -7.81
CA ASP A 424 -9.42 14.91 -7.43
C ASP A 424 -9.13 13.75 -8.38
N VAL A 425 -8.99 12.55 -7.80
CA VAL A 425 -8.57 11.35 -8.52
C VAL A 425 -9.61 10.24 -8.36
N CYS A 426 -9.82 9.48 -9.42
CA CYS A 426 -10.60 8.26 -9.36
C CYS A 426 -9.84 7.18 -8.59
N ILE A 427 -10.51 6.57 -7.61
CA ILE A 427 -10.03 5.40 -6.88
C ILE A 427 -11.17 4.40 -6.80
N ASP A 428 -10.94 3.21 -7.35
CA ASP A 428 -11.93 2.12 -7.41
C ASP A 428 -13.29 2.54 -8.01
N GLY A 429 -13.26 3.43 -9.00
CA GLY A 429 -14.45 3.91 -9.69
C GLY A 429 -15.18 5.07 -9.00
N VAL A 430 -14.68 5.56 -7.86
CA VAL A 430 -15.22 6.72 -7.16
C VAL A 430 -14.28 7.92 -7.28
N CYS A 431 -14.83 9.12 -7.49
CA CYS A 431 -14.03 10.35 -7.51
C CYS A 431 -13.72 10.79 -6.08
N GLU A 432 -12.47 10.61 -5.67
CA GLU A 432 -12.00 10.97 -4.34
C GLU A 432 -11.39 12.37 -4.32
N ALA A 433 -11.81 13.16 -3.34
CA ALA A 433 -11.34 14.53 -3.18
C ALA A 433 -9.88 14.58 -2.72
N VAL A 434 -9.09 15.44 -3.36
CA VAL A 434 -7.69 15.67 -3.00
C VAL A 434 -7.55 17.09 -2.48
N GLY A 435 -7.03 17.23 -1.26
CA GLY A 435 -6.76 18.55 -0.69
C GLY A 435 -5.64 19.27 -1.46
N CYS A 436 -5.59 20.60 -1.36
CA CYS A 436 -4.48 21.37 -1.94
C CYS A 436 -3.09 20.96 -1.44
N ASP A 437 -3.03 20.25 -0.30
CA ASP A 437 -1.83 19.68 0.32
C ASP A 437 -1.41 18.35 -0.31
N GLN A 438 -2.09 17.93 -1.39
CA GLN A 438 -1.84 16.69 -2.12
C GLN A 438 -2.07 15.43 -1.26
N ILE A 439 -2.98 15.54 -0.28
CA ILE A 439 -3.38 14.43 0.59
C ILE A 439 -4.80 14.00 0.24
N LEU A 440 -4.98 12.70 0.02
CA LEU A 440 -6.26 12.08 -0.30
C LEU A 440 -7.24 12.23 0.88
N GLY A 441 -8.46 12.72 0.62
CA GLY A 441 -9.48 12.95 1.64
C GLY A 441 -9.23 14.16 2.55
N SER A 442 -8.17 14.94 2.30
CA SER A 442 -7.90 16.18 3.03
C SER A 442 -8.88 17.29 2.63
N LYS A 443 -9.41 18.01 3.63
CA LYS A 443 -10.29 19.17 3.42
C LYS A 443 -9.51 20.48 3.17
N ALA A 444 -8.21 20.39 2.93
CA ALA A 444 -7.36 21.55 2.68
C ALA A 444 -7.74 22.22 1.36
N SER A 445 -8.02 23.52 1.40
CA SER A 445 -8.32 24.33 0.22
C SER A 445 -7.27 25.42 0.00
N LEU A 446 -7.16 25.87 -1.25
CA LEU A 446 -6.40 27.07 -1.58
C LEU A 446 -7.09 28.30 -0.97
N ASP A 447 -6.30 29.25 -0.50
CA ASP A 447 -6.76 30.59 -0.15
C ASP A 447 -7.00 31.45 -1.41
N ALA A 448 -7.47 32.69 -1.26
CA ALA A 448 -7.75 33.58 -2.40
C ALA A 448 -6.48 34.02 -3.17
N CYS A 449 -5.30 33.78 -2.60
CA CYS A 449 -4.01 34.03 -3.21
C CYS A 449 -3.46 32.81 -3.95
N GLY A 450 -4.11 31.65 -3.82
CA GLY A 450 -3.64 30.38 -4.40
C GLY A 450 -2.62 29.63 -3.55
N VAL A 451 -2.55 29.92 -2.24
CA VAL A 451 -1.68 29.23 -1.27
C VAL A 451 -2.51 28.21 -0.50
N CYS A 452 -2.03 26.97 -0.43
CA CYS A 452 -2.72 25.90 0.30
C CYS A 452 -2.71 26.15 1.81
N LYS A 453 -3.89 26.12 2.45
CA LYS A 453 -4.07 26.50 3.87
C LYS A 453 -3.50 27.90 4.18
N GLY A 454 -3.51 28.78 3.19
CA GLY A 454 -3.04 30.16 3.33
C GLY A 454 -4.00 31.03 4.14
N ASP A 455 -3.50 32.18 4.55
CA ASP A 455 -4.17 33.17 5.39
C ASP A 455 -4.58 34.44 4.60
N ASN A 456 -4.57 34.38 3.26
CA ASN A 456 -4.85 35.49 2.34
C ASN A 456 -3.85 36.68 2.39
N ASN A 457 -2.66 36.53 2.99
CA ASN A 457 -1.71 37.64 3.14
C ASN A 457 -0.69 37.78 1.99
N THR A 458 -0.54 36.77 1.14
CA THR A 458 0.48 36.73 0.06
C THR A 458 0.08 37.53 -1.19
N CYS A 459 -1.17 37.96 -1.27
CA CYS A 459 -1.72 38.74 -2.37
C CYS A 459 -2.44 40.00 -1.87
N LYS A 460 -2.74 40.91 -2.80
CA LYS A 460 -3.56 42.10 -2.56
C LYS A 460 -4.90 41.92 -3.27
N PHE A 461 -5.97 42.25 -2.55
CA PHE A 461 -7.34 42.24 -3.09
C PHE A 461 -7.64 43.56 -3.81
N PHE A 462 -8.23 43.44 -4.99
CA PHE A 462 -8.77 44.53 -5.78
C PHE A 462 -10.26 44.27 -5.95
N LYS A 463 -11.08 45.28 -5.65
CA LYS A 463 -12.53 45.20 -5.76
C LYS A 463 -13.09 46.52 -6.24
N GLY A 464 -14.24 46.47 -6.89
CA GLY A 464 -14.95 47.64 -7.35
C GLY A 464 -16.38 47.32 -7.78
N GLN A 465 -17.09 48.37 -8.15
CA GLN A 465 -18.44 48.27 -8.69
C GLN A 465 -18.59 49.19 -9.90
N TYR A 466 -19.41 48.78 -10.84
CA TYR A 466 -19.74 49.52 -12.04
C TYR A 466 -21.24 49.78 -12.10
N THR A 467 -21.65 51.00 -11.79
CA THR A 467 -23.05 51.43 -11.70
C THR A 467 -23.42 52.50 -12.74
N LEU A 468 -22.50 52.81 -13.66
CA LEU A 468 -22.72 53.85 -14.66
C LEU A 468 -23.79 53.40 -15.66
N GLN A 469 -24.82 54.23 -15.82
CA GLN A 469 -25.87 54.05 -16.82
C GLN A 469 -25.49 54.80 -18.10
N HIS A 470 -25.54 54.10 -19.23
CA HIS A 470 -25.37 54.72 -20.55
C HIS A 470 -26.69 54.77 -21.32
N ARG A 471 -26.72 55.61 -22.36
CA ARG A 471 -27.91 55.79 -23.20
C ARG A 471 -27.94 54.86 -24.42
N ALA A 472 -26.79 54.42 -24.91
CA ALA A 472 -26.68 53.55 -26.07
C ALA A 472 -26.50 52.09 -25.65
N ASN A 473 -27.13 51.19 -26.40
CA ASN A 473 -27.02 49.74 -26.20
C ASN A 473 -25.73 49.24 -26.84
N GLU A 474 -24.62 49.31 -26.11
CA GLU A 474 -23.27 48.95 -26.57
C GLU A 474 -22.49 48.20 -25.48
N TYR A 475 -21.28 47.77 -25.83
CA TYR A 475 -20.32 47.17 -24.90
C TYR A 475 -19.56 48.28 -24.16
N TYR A 476 -19.60 48.24 -22.83
CA TYR A 476 -18.85 49.17 -21.99
C TYR A 476 -17.84 48.42 -21.12
N SER A 477 -16.57 48.82 -21.19
CA SER A 477 -15.52 48.22 -20.35
C SER A 477 -15.70 48.60 -18.88
N MET A 478 -15.71 47.58 -18.01
CA MET A 478 -15.91 47.74 -16.57
C MET A 478 -14.61 47.60 -15.77
N VAL A 479 -13.84 46.55 -16.05
CA VAL A 479 -12.59 46.28 -15.34
C VAL A 479 -11.58 45.58 -16.26
N ILE A 480 -10.31 45.97 -16.11
CA ILE A 480 -9.17 45.33 -16.76
C ILE A 480 -8.45 44.50 -15.70
N VAL A 481 -8.41 43.18 -15.89
CA VAL A 481 -7.78 42.23 -14.97
C VAL A 481 -6.45 41.76 -15.59
N PRO A 482 -5.29 42.10 -15.00
CA PRO A 482 -4.00 41.77 -15.58
C PRO A 482 -3.65 40.28 -15.49
N ALA A 483 -2.61 39.87 -16.22
CA ALA A 483 -2.03 38.54 -16.10
C ALA A 483 -1.51 38.28 -14.67
N GLY A 484 -1.67 37.06 -14.18
CA GLY A 484 -1.31 36.64 -12.82
C GLY A 484 -2.42 36.84 -11.79
N ALA A 485 -3.60 37.32 -12.20
CA ALA A 485 -4.74 37.52 -11.31
C ALA A 485 -5.39 36.20 -10.89
N ARG A 486 -5.81 36.11 -9.63
CA ARG A 486 -6.48 34.95 -9.03
C ARG A 486 -7.81 35.35 -8.38
N SER A 487 -8.63 34.36 -8.04
CA SER A 487 -9.94 34.53 -7.39
C SER A 487 -10.78 35.64 -8.03
N ILE A 488 -10.89 35.58 -9.35
CA ILE A 488 -11.61 36.57 -10.15
C ILE A 488 -13.10 36.26 -10.05
N ARG A 489 -13.88 37.21 -9.57
CA ARG A 489 -15.34 37.13 -9.52
C ARG A 489 -15.92 38.41 -10.11
N VAL A 490 -16.82 38.28 -11.06
CA VAL A 490 -17.61 39.37 -11.63
C VAL A 490 -19.07 38.95 -11.53
N GLN A 491 -19.88 39.76 -10.87
CA GLN A 491 -21.26 39.41 -10.56
C GLN A 491 -22.16 40.63 -10.66
N GLU A 492 -23.30 40.44 -11.27
CA GLU A 492 -24.36 41.43 -11.32
C GLU A 492 -25.04 41.60 -9.95
N MET A 493 -25.41 42.83 -9.58
CA MET A 493 -26.00 43.12 -8.28
C MET A 493 -27.47 42.69 -8.18
N GLU A 494 -28.24 42.91 -9.24
CA GLU A 494 -29.63 42.47 -9.38
C GLU A 494 -29.86 41.93 -10.79
N VAL A 495 -30.87 41.10 -10.99
CA VAL A 495 -31.17 40.53 -12.31
C VAL A 495 -31.46 41.65 -13.33
N SER A 496 -30.73 41.69 -14.44
CA SER A 496 -31.01 42.62 -15.54
C SER A 496 -31.08 41.96 -16.93
N THR A 497 -31.44 42.77 -17.91
CA THR A 497 -31.42 42.41 -19.34
C THR A 497 -30.05 42.56 -19.98
N SER A 498 -29.03 43.02 -19.26
CA SER A 498 -27.67 43.22 -19.76
C SER A 498 -26.84 41.93 -19.66
N TYR A 499 -25.70 41.87 -20.34
CA TYR A 499 -24.86 40.65 -20.39
C TYR A 499 -23.39 40.96 -20.07
N LEU A 500 -22.76 40.13 -19.24
CA LEU A 500 -21.32 40.17 -19.01
C LEU A 500 -20.58 39.63 -20.23
N ALA A 501 -19.56 40.35 -20.69
CA ALA A 501 -18.69 40.00 -21.81
C ALA A 501 -17.22 40.04 -21.42
N VAL A 502 -16.41 39.23 -22.09
CA VAL A 502 -14.96 39.18 -21.84
C VAL A 502 -14.19 39.13 -23.13
N ARG A 503 -13.14 39.95 -23.21
CA ARG A 503 -12.22 39.96 -24.35
C ARG A 503 -10.77 40.16 -23.92
N SER A 504 -9.86 39.84 -24.83
CA SER A 504 -8.44 40.20 -24.71
C SER A 504 -8.21 41.70 -25.01
N LEU A 505 -7.02 42.20 -24.64
CA LEU A 505 -6.55 43.53 -25.07
C LEU A 505 -6.48 43.68 -26.60
N LYS A 506 -6.31 42.57 -27.33
CA LYS A 506 -6.29 42.54 -28.81
C LYS A 506 -7.70 42.51 -29.44
N ARG A 507 -8.76 42.75 -28.66
CA ARG A 507 -10.17 42.73 -29.08
C ARG A 507 -10.71 41.38 -29.58
N LYS A 508 -10.06 40.26 -29.22
CA LYS A 508 -10.66 38.93 -29.39
C LYS A 508 -11.63 38.65 -28.23
N TYR A 509 -12.91 38.45 -28.52
CA TYR A 509 -13.91 38.05 -27.53
C TYR A 509 -13.78 36.56 -27.16
N TYR A 510 -14.01 36.27 -25.88
CA TYR A 510 -14.02 34.93 -25.31
C TYR A 510 -15.38 34.54 -24.73
N LEU A 511 -16.18 35.53 -24.35
CA LEU A 511 -17.54 35.38 -23.82
C LEU A 511 -18.39 36.54 -24.33
N THR A 512 -19.57 36.22 -24.84
CA THR A 512 -20.64 37.13 -25.31
C THR A 512 -20.11 38.26 -26.21
N GLY A 513 -19.48 37.87 -27.31
CA GLY A 513 -18.91 38.79 -28.31
C GLY A 513 -19.76 38.94 -29.57
N ASP A 514 -19.44 39.93 -30.39
CA ASP A 514 -20.02 40.12 -31.74
C ASP A 514 -21.57 40.13 -31.78
N TRP A 515 -22.18 40.72 -30.74
CA TRP A 515 -23.65 40.79 -30.55
C TRP A 515 -24.32 39.42 -30.35
N THR A 516 -23.55 38.40 -29.99
CA THR A 516 -24.05 37.07 -29.63
C THR A 516 -23.93 36.83 -28.13
N VAL A 517 -24.84 36.03 -27.59
CA VAL A 517 -24.87 35.68 -26.17
C VAL A 517 -24.58 34.18 -26.00
N ASP A 518 -23.59 33.86 -25.18
CA ASP A 518 -23.23 32.50 -24.84
C ASP A 518 -24.17 31.91 -23.78
N TRP A 519 -24.36 30.59 -23.83
CA TRP A 519 -25.08 29.86 -22.79
C TRP A 519 -24.23 29.66 -21.53
N PRO A 520 -24.84 29.52 -20.34
CA PRO A 520 -24.13 29.18 -19.10
C PRO A 520 -23.25 27.93 -19.27
N GLY A 521 -22.04 27.97 -18.72
CA GLY A 521 -21.07 26.88 -18.89
C GLY A 521 -19.65 27.25 -18.47
N LYS A 522 -18.72 26.32 -18.72
CA LYS A 522 -17.28 26.49 -18.43
C LYS A 522 -16.52 26.87 -19.70
N PHE A 523 -15.78 27.98 -19.64
CA PHE A 523 -15.03 28.53 -20.77
C PHE A 523 -13.53 28.56 -20.48
N HIS A 524 -12.71 28.09 -21.43
CA HIS A 524 -11.26 28.03 -21.28
C HIS A 524 -10.59 29.20 -22.02
N PHE A 525 -10.12 30.21 -21.29
CA PHE A 525 -9.37 31.34 -21.86
C PHE A 525 -8.50 32.01 -20.79
N GLY A 526 -7.50 32.79 -21.22
CA GLY A 526 -6.59 33.47 -20.32
C GLY A 526 -5.87 32.56 -19.32
N GLY A 527 -5.63 31.29 -19.66
CA GLY A 527 -4.85 30.34 -18.84
C GLY A 527 -5.61 29.72 -17.66
N THR A 528 -6.91 30.01 -17.52
CA THR A 528 -7.78 29.47 -16.47
C THR A 528 -9.13 29.07 -17.06
N ILE A 529 -9.99 28.41 -16.28
CA ILE A 529 -11.40 28.20 -16.64
C ILE A 529 -12.24 29.24 -15.92
N PHE A 530 -13.18 29.82 -16.67
CA PHE A 530 -14.25 30.67 -16.17
C PHE A 530 -15.56 29.88 -16.13
N ASP A 531 -16.19 29.84 -14.96
CA ASP A 531 -17.54 29.32 -14.75
C ASP A 531 -18.54 30.47 -14.91
N TYR A 532 -19.32 30.43 -15.98
CA TYR A 532 -20.32 31.43 -16.33
C TYR A 532 -21.72 30.91 -15.99
N GLN A 533 -22.41 31.59 -15.09
CA GLN A 533 -23.73 31.20 -14.61
C GLN A 533 -24.75 32.32 -14.80
N ARG A 534 -25.90 31.97 -15.39
CA ARG A 534 -27.03 32.89 -15.57
C ARG A 534 -28.33 32.10 -15.50
N SER A 535 -28.98 32.11 -14.33
CA SER A 535 -30.31 31.50 -14.14
C SER A 535 -31.38 32.59 -14.26
N PHE A 536 -32.59 32.23 -14.69
CA PHE A 536 -33.68 33.19 -14.89
C PHE A 536 -34.05 34.02 -13.63
N ASN A 537 -33.73 33.52 -12.43
CA ASN A 537 -34.07 34.12 -11.15
C ASN A 537 -32.84 34.50 -10.30
N LYS A 538 -31.63 34.47 -10.86
CA LYS A 538 -30.40 34.83 -10.15
C LYS A 538 -29.58 35.81 -10.98
N PRO A 539 -28.89 36.76 -10.34
CA PRO A 539 -27.99 37.66 -11.06
C PRO A 539 -26.91 36.88 -11.81
N GLU A 540 -26.50 37.44 -12.95
CA GLU A 540 -25.44 36.88 -13.77
C GLU A 540 -24.11 36.87 -13.00
N SER A 541 -23.34 35.78 -13.11
CA SER A 541 -22.04 35.67 -12.44
C SER A 541 -21.01 34.93 -13.27
N LEU A 542 -19.75 35.31 -13.07
CA LEU A 542 -18.59 34.78 -13.76
C LEU A 542 -17.45 34.63 -12.76
N TYR A 543 -16.91 33.42 -12.61
CA TYR A 543 -15.87 33.11 -11.63
C TYR A 543 -14.71 32.32 -12.22
N ALA A 544 -13.47 32.65 -11.81
CA ALA A 544 -12.28 31.86 -12.10
C ALA A 544 -11.30 31.84 -10.91
N ALA A 545 -10.70 30.69 -10.65
CA ALA A 545 -9.67 30.56 -9.61
C ALA A 545 -8.33 31.23 -9.99
N GLY A 546 -7.98 31.25 -11.29
CA GLY A 546 -6.70 31.74 -11.79
C GLY A 546 -5.53 30.79 -11.51
N PRO A 547 -4.28 31.19 -11.80
CA PRO A 547 -3.87 32.51 -12.25
C PRO A 547 -4.14 32.73 -13.75
N THR A 548 -4.41 33.98 -14.15
CA THR A 548 -4.49 34.34 -15.57
C THR A 548 -3.10 34.37 -16.22
N ASN A 549 -3.00 34.02 -17.50
CA ASN A 549 -1.74 34.13 -18.26
C ASN A 549 -1.68 35.36 -19.19
N GLU A 550 -2.81 36.03 -19.40
CA GLU A 550 -2.94 37.25 -20.20
C GLU A 550 -3.83 38.28 -19.50
N THR A 551 -3.83 39.52 -20.01
CA THR A 551 -4.71 40.59 -19.49
C THR A 551 -6.08 40.52 -20.16
N LEU A 552 -7.13 40.49 -19.33
CA LEU A 552 -8.53 40.35 -19.75
C LEU A 552 -9.27 41.66 -19.49
N VAL A 553 -10.18 42.01 -20.40
CA VAL A 553 -11.09 43.15 -20.26
C VAL A 553 -12.50 42.60 -20.09
N PHE A 554 -13.11 42.90 -18.94
CA PHE A 554 -14.49 42.56 -18.65
C PHE A 554 -15.38 43.74 -19.00
N GLU A 555 -16.42 43.46 -19.76
CA GLU A 555 -17.35 44.43 -20.32
C GLU A 555 -18.79 44.04 -20.00
N ILE A 556 -19.70 45.02 -20.11
CA ILE A 556 -21.13 44.80 -20.04
C ILE A 556 -21.75 45.23 -21.37
N LEU A 557 -22.50 44.31 -22.00
CA LEU A 557 -23.41 44.61 -23.08
C LEU A 557 -24.71 45.13 -22.48
N LEU A 558 -24.91 46.45 -22.54
CA LEU A 558 -26.06 47.10 -21.93
C LEU A 558 -27.28 46.98 -22.85
N GLN A 559 -28.38 46.39 -22.36
CA GLN A 559 -29.67 46.33 -23.08
C GLN A 559 -30.83 46.99 -22.33
N GLY A 560 -30.54 47.66 -21.21
CA GLY A 560 -31.56 48.28 -20.37
C GLY A 560 -30.96 49.05 -19.20
N LYS A 561 -31.66 49.02 -18.06
CA LYS A 561 -31.18 49.62 -16.82
C LYS A 561 -30.03 48.77 -16.26
N ASN A 562 -28.94 49.41 -15.89
CA ASN A 562 -27.80 48.79 -15.20
C ASN A 562 -28.07 48.83 -13.68
N PRO A 563 -28.41 47.71 -13.03
CA PRO A 563 -28.54 47.66 -11.57
C PRO A 563 -27.19 47.73 -10.85
N GLY A 564 -26.09 47.52 -11.58
CA GLY A 564 -24.73 47.52 -11.07
C GLY A 564 -24.06 46.16 -11.23
N VAL A 565 -22.75 46.17 -11.46
CA VAL A 565 -21.91 44.97 -11.51
C VAL A 565 -20.79 45.12 -10.48
N VAL A 566 -20.64 44.16 -9.58
CA VAL A 566 -19.53 44.09 -8.63
C VAL A 566 -18.46 43.14 -9.16
N TRP A 567 -17.21 43.48 -8.89
CA TRP A 567 -16.08 42.65 -9.28
C TRP A 567 -15.00 42.64 -8.20
N GLU A 568 -14.29 41.52 -8.10
CA GLU A 568 -13.14 41.32 -7.24
C GLU A 568 -12.11 40.39 -7.89
N TYR A 569 -10.83 40.60 -7.59
CA TYR A 569 -9.74 39.70 -7.93
C TYR A 569 -8.54 39.96 -7.02
N THR A 570 -7.57 39.03 -7.02
CA THR A 570 -6.32 39.16 -6.27
C THR A 570 -5.10 39.20 -7.17
N LEU A 571 -4.06 39.93 -6.77
CA LEU A 571 -2.74 39.88 -7.41
C LEU A 571 -1.65 39.58 -6.38
N PRO A 572 -0.64 38.78 -6.72
CA PRO A 572 0.47 38.50 -5.81
C PRO A 572 1.15 39.82 -5.39
N ARG A 573 1.51 39.92 -4.12
CA ARG A 573 2.32 41.05 -3.65
C ARG A 573 3.67 40.98 -4.35
N THR A 574 3.96 41.94 -5.22
CA THR A 574 5.33 42.20 -5.67
C THR A 574 6.08 42.79 -4.48
N GLU A 575 6.77 41.94 -3.72
CA GLU A 575 7.81 42.42 -2.84
C GLU A 575 8.78 43.23 -3.70
N ARG A 576 8.98 44.51 -3.35
CA ARG A 576 10.09 45.29 -3.87
C ARG A 576 11.33 44.48 -3.55
N LYS A 577 11.99 43.92 -4.57
CA LYS A 577 13.29 43.27 -4.39
C LYS A 577 14.22 44.32 -3.78
N PRO A 578 14.86 44.04 -2.64
CA PRO A 578 15.86 44.94 -2.09
C PRO A 578 17.00 45.10 -3.08
N ASP A 579 17.55 46.32 -3.21
CA ASP A 579 18.71 46.57 -4.07
C ASP A 579 19.99 46.19 -3.31
N TYR A 580 20.76 45.26 -3.85
CA TYR A 580 21.97 44.74 -3.21
C TYR A 580 23.21 45.24 -3.95
N SER A 581 23.98 46.12 -3.31
CA SER A 581 25.18 46.76 -3.89
C SER A 581 26.42 46.59 -3.02
N TRP A 582 27.61 46.60 -3.64
CA TRP A 582 28.88 46.50 -2.92
C TRP A 582 29.27 47.86 -2.30
N GLY A 583 29.59 47.86 -1.01
CA GLY A 583 30.25 48.97 -0.31
C GLY A 583 31.69 48.62 0.07
N VAL A 584 32.53 49.62 0.33
CA VAL A 584 33.94 49.45 0.73
C VAL A 584 34.18 50.04 2.11
N VAL A 585 34.72 49.23 3.03
CA VAL A 585 35.08 49.66 4.40
C VAL A 585 36.60 49.61 4.56
N ARG A 586 37.18 50.64 5.19
CA ARG A 586 38.63 50.74 5.47
C ARG A 586 38.94 50.16 6.85
N SER A 587 40.04 49.41 6.97
CA SER A 587 40.57 48.99 8.28
C SER A 587 41.31 50.12 8.99
N ASP A 588 41.52 49.98 10.30
CA ASP A 588 42.49 50.81 11.02
C ASP A 588 43.92 50.52 10.52
N CYS A 589 44.85 51.45 10.79
CA CYS A 589 46.25 51.29 10.40
C CYS A 589 46.93 50.18 11.21
N SER A 590 47.56 49.22 10.52
CA SER A 590 48.11 48.02 11.16
C SER A 590 49.28 48.26 12.13
N ALA A 591 49.87 49.46 12.15
CA ALA A 591 50.94 49.81 13.09
C ALA A 591 50.84 51.30 13.49
N PRO A 592 51.09 51.65 14.77
CA PRO A 592 50.99 53.04 15.25
C PRO A 592 52.19 53.93 14.87
N CYS A 593 53.35 53.33 14.53
CA CYS A 593 54.57 54.00 14.07
C CYS A 593 55.47 53.02 13.30
N ALA A 594 56.51 53.52 12.63
CA ALA A 594 57.49 52.79 11.81
C ALA A 594 56.93 52.04 10.58
N GLY A 595 55.72 52.42 10.12
CA GLY A 595 55.07 51.96 8.88
C GLY A 595 54.08 50.82 9.08
N GLY A 596 52.78 51.11 8.88
CA GLY A 596 51.67 50.15 8.83
C GLY A 596 50.93 50.20 7.49
N ARG A 597 49.92 49.32 7.32
CA ARG A 597 49.06 49.28 6.12
C ARG A 597 47.58 49.39 6.53
N ILE A 598 46.81 50.14 5.75
CA ILE A 598 45.34 50.14 5.78
C ILE A 598 44.86 49.27 4.63
N SER A 599 43.96 48.33 4.94
CA SER A 599 43.35 47.42 3.96
C SER A 599 41.88 47.78 3.76
N THR A 600 41.43 47.79 2.50
CA THR A 600 40.00 47.95 2.19
C THR A 600 39.33 46.59 2.05
N LYS A 601 38.09 46.45 2.55
CA LYS A 601 37.28 45.24 2.44
C LYS A 601 35.93 45.57 1.78
N ALA A 602 35.52 44.75 0.82
CA ALA A 602 34.20 44.86 0.21
C ALA A 602 33.14 44.17 1.08
N ILE A 603 32.04 44.87 1.35
CA ILE A 603 30.85 44.37 2.05
C ILE A 603 29.63 44.49 1.15
N CYS A 604 28.67 43.58 1.30
CA CYS A 604 27.40 43.65 0.56
C CYS A 604 26.37 44.41 1.40
N LEU A 605 25.72 45.42 0.82
CA LEU A 605 24.74 46.27 1.49
C LEU A 605 23.37 46.11 0.84
N GLN A 606 22.34 45.93 1.66
CA GLN A 606 20.93 46.02 1.30
C GLN A 606 20.49 47.48 1.39
N ASP A 607 19.94 48.01 0.29
CA ASP A 607 19.46 49.38 0.14
C ASP A 607 20.49 50.44 0.61
N GLN A 608 21.78 50.15 0.38
CA GLN A 608 22.96 50.96 0.78
C GLN A 608 23.13 51.22 2.29
N LYS A 609 22.33 50.59 3.16
CA LYS A 609 22.32 50.89 4.61
C LYS A 609 22.71 49.70 5.49
N VAL A 610 22.27 48.49 5.15
CA VAL A 610 22.40 47.32 6.04
C VAL A 610 23.36 46.30 5.46
N GLN A 611 24.38 45.93 6.22
CA GLN A 611 25.31 44.88 5.80
C GLN A 611 24.63 43.50 5.81
N VAL A 612 24.64 42.83 4.66
CA VAL A 612 24.08 41.50 4.45
C VAL A 612 25.15 40.53 3.94
N ASN A 613 24.78 39.26 3.77
CA ASN A 613 25.72 38.23 3.30
C ASN A 613 26.25 38.56 1.88
N SER A 614 27.55 38.35 1.68
CA SER A 614 28.23 38.57 0.40
C SER A 614 27.67 37.80 -0.79
N THR A 615 26.89 36.73 -0.56
CA THR A 615 26.21 35.96 -1.63
C THR A 615 25.03 36.70 -2.25
N MET A 616 24.53 37.75 -1.60
CA MET A 616 23.35 38.51 -2.06
C MET A 616 23.71 39.60 -3.10
N CYS A 617 24.98 40.01 -3.17
CA CYS A 617 25.49 40.96 -4.16
C CYS A 617 26.13 40.23 -5.35
N ASN A 618 26.01 40.79 -6.55
CA ASN A 618 26.55 40.20 -7.78
C ASN A 618 28.10 40.04 -7.70
N PRO A 619 28.66 38.84 -7.80
CA PRO A 619 30.11 38.62 -7.72
C PRO A 619 30.92 39.37 -8.79
N HIS A 620 30.35 39.61 -9.97
CA HIS A 620 31.04 40.26 -11.09
C HIS A 620 31.26 41.76 -10.93
N THR A 621 30.52 42.41 -10.02
CA THR A 621 30.65 43.85 -9.73
C THR A 621 31.42 44.12 -8.45
N ARG A 622 32.10 43.10 -7.88
CA ARG A 622 32.88 43.26 -6.64
C ARG A 622 34.08 44.20 -6.87
N PRO A 623 34.25 45.27 -6.06
CA PRO A 623 35.36 46.21 -6.20
C PRO A 623 36.73 45.56 -5.97
N THR A 624 37.75 46.04 -6.68
CA THR A 624 39.15 45.69 -6.43
C THR A 624 39.64 46.34 -5.13
N LEU A 625 40.26 45.54 -4.26
CA LEU A 625 40.73 45.96 -2.94
C LEU A 625 42.20 46.38 -3.00
N GLY A 626 42.56 47.45 -2.30
CA GLY A 626 43.89 48.03 -2.29
C GLY A 626 44.43 48.25 -0.88
N SER A 627 45.76 48.32 -0.74
CA SER A 627 46.43 48.61 0.54
C SER A 627 47.31 49.85 0.44
N HIS A 628 47.16 50.79 1.38
CA HIS A 628 47.95 52.02 1.46
C HIS A 628 48.83 52.04 2.72
N LEU A 629 50.01 52.66 2.64
CA LEU A 629 50.94 52.83 3.77
C LEU A 629 50.49 53.94 4.71
N CYS A 630 50.63 53.75 6.02
CA CYS A 630 50.27 54.69 7.07
C CYS A 630 51.32 54.69 8.21
N ASN A 631 51.38 55.76 9.02
CA ASN A 631 52.22 55.87 10.22
C ASN A 631 53.73 55.59 10.03
N THR A 632 54.40 56.26 9.10
CA THR A 632 55.81 56.03 8.70
C THR A 632 56.89 56.64 9.62
N GLN A 633 56.49 57.31 10.71
CA GLN A 633 57.42 57.99 11.63
C GLN A 633 58.12 57.03 12.63
N PRO A 634 59.38 57.28 13.04
CA PRO A 634 60.12 56.44 13.99
C PRO A 634 59.43 56.34 15.35
N CYS A 635 59.49 55.18 16.00
CA CYS A 635 58.89 54.98 17.32
C CYS A 635 59.79 55.53 18.44
N PRO A 636 59.23 55.92 19.61
CA PRO A 636 59.99 56.32 20.79
C PRO A 636 60.98 55.23 21.26
N ALA A 637 62.10 55.65 21.86
CA ALA A 637 63.11 54.73 22.39
C ALA A 637 62.61 54.01 23.65
N TYR A 638 62.97 52.72 23.79
CA TYR A 638 62.47 51.85 24.83
C TYR A 638 63.54 50.87 25.33
N TRP A 639 63.41 50.41 26.58
CA TRP A 639 64.31 49.43 27.17
C TRP A 639 64.09 48.05 26.52
N ALA A 640 65.11 47.54 25.85
CA ALA A 640 65.19 46.16 25.43
C ALA A 640 65.98 45.35 26.46
N THR A 641 65.33 44.32 26.99
CA THR A 641 65.95 43.45 27.99
C THR A 641 66.58 42.26 27.28
N GLY A 642 67.83 41.92 27.62
CA GLY A 642 68.43 40.65 27.23
C GLY A 642 67.74 39.47 27.92
N ASP A 643 68.04 38.26 27.46
CA ASP A 643 67.49 37.04 28.04
C ASP A 643 67.92 36.87 29.51
N TRP A 644 67.05 36.24 30.30
CA TRP A 644 67.39 35.84 31.66
C TRP A 644 68.43 34.72 31.64
N GLY A 645 69.49 34.87 32.42
CA GLY A 645 70.45 33.79 32.66
C GLY A 645 69.80 32.58 33.33
N PRO A 646 70.46 31.41 33.35
CA PRO A 646 69.90 30.20 33.93
C PRO A 646 69.54 30.41 35.41
N CYS A 647 68.36 29.92 35.80
CA CYS A 647 67.90 30.03 37.18
C CYS A 647 68.80 29.25 38.13
N SER A 648 69.17 29.87 39.25
CA SER A 648 70.05 29.26 40.26
C SER A 648 69.50 27.98 40.91
N ARG A 649 68.19 27.69 40.82
CA ARG A 649 67.54 26.46 41.30
C ARG A 649 66.44 26.01 40.33
N SER A 650 66.15 24.71 40.25
CA SER A 650 65.18 24.13 39.29
C SER A 650 63.74 23.98 39.81
N CYS A 651 63.50 23.97 41.13
CA CYS A 651 62.17 24.09 41.77
C CYS A 651 62.32 24.53 43.24
N GLY A 652 61.24 25.03 43.87
CA GLY A 652 61.26 25.47 45.28
C GLY A 652 61.89 26.86 45.54
N GLY A 653 62.06 27.67 44.49
CA GLY A 653 62.50 29.07 44.56
C GLY A 653 64.00 29.30 44.39
N GLY A 654 64.40 29.90 43.26
CA GLY A 654 65.73 30.44 42.95
C GLY A 654 65.66 31.86 42.37
N GLN A 655 66.80 32.42 41.94
CA GLN A 655 66.91 33.75 41.28
C GLN A 655 67.68 33.68 39.95
N GLN A 656 67.29 34.52 39.00
CA GLN A 656 67.94 34.69 37.69
C GLN A 656 68.14 36.19 37.36
N THR A 657 69.17 36.51 36.58
CA THR A 657 69.58 37.89 36.25
C THR A 657 69.63 38.14 34.74
N ARG A 658 69.33 39.37 34.29
CA ARG A 658 69.38 39.78 32.86
C ARG A 658 69.99 41.17 32.64
N THR A 659 70.55 41.41 31.45
CA THR A 659 71.11 42.70 31.02
C THR A 659 70.06 43.61 30.36
N LEU A 660 70.24 44.93 30.38
CA LEU A 660 69.35 45.90 29.70
C LEU A 660 70.12 46.70 28.63
N ARG A 661 69.44 47.03 27.53
CA ARG A 661 69.93 47.91 26.45
C ARG A 661 68.81 48.88 26.05
N CYS A 662 69.13 50.11 25.67
CA CYS A 662 68.12 51.07 25.20
C CYS A 662 68.08 51.05 23.67
N LEU A 663 66.92 50.79 23.06
CA LEU A 663 66.76 50.64 21.60
C LEU A 663 65.70 51.60 21.03
N ARG A 664 65.78 51.94 19.74
CA ARG A 664 64.76 52.71 19.01
C ARG A 664 64.45 52.09 17.64
N LYS A 665 63.16 51.87 17.32
CA LYS A 665 62.69 51.38 16.01
C LYS A 665 62.58 52.53 15.01
N VAL A 666 63.42 52.52 13.96
CA VAL A 666 63.45 53.56 12.92
C VAL A 666 62.59 53.16 11.73
N THR A 667 62.58 51.87 11.37
CA THR A 667 61.70 51.27 10.35
C THR A 667 61.28 49.87 10.79
N TYR A 668 60.29 49.24 10.13
CA TYR A 668 59.81 47.88 10.47
C TYR A 668 60.92 46.82 10.59
N GLN A 669 62.05 47.00 9.88
CA GLN A 669 63.17 46.05 9.85
C GLN A 669 64.45 46.55 10.53
N ARG A 670 64.49 47.81 11.02
CA ARG A 670 65.72 48.41 11.54
C ARG A 670 65.52 49.01 12.94
N GLU A 671 66.26 48.43 13.88
CA GLU A 671 66.40 48.88 15.26
C GLU A 671 67.82 49.31 15.54
N GLU A 672 67.97 50.35 16.37
CA GLU A 672 69.28 50.90 16.72
C GLU A 672 69.42 51.03 18.23
N VAL A 673 70.61 50.72 18.76
CA VAL A 673 70.96 50.94 20.17
C VAL A 673 71.23 52.43 20.37
N VAL A 674 70.51 53.04 21.30
CA VAL A 674 70.63 54.47 21.62
C VAL A 674 71.08 54.64 23.07
N ALA A 675 71.47 55.87 23.45
CA ALA A 675 71.96 56.15 24.79
C ALA A 675 70.89 55.85 25.88
N HIS A 676 71.33 55.33 27.03
CA HIS A 676 70.45 54.96 28.14
C HIS A 676 69.53 56.12 28.61
N SER A 677 69.99 57.37 28.49
CA SER A 677 69.24 58.57 28.83
C SER A 677 68.03 58.87 27.93
N LEU A 678 67.96 58.27 26.74
CA LEU A 678 66.85 58.44 25.81
C LEU A 678 65.71 57.44 26.07
N CYS A 679 65.93 56.46 26.95
CA CYS A 679 64.90 55.56 27.43
C CYS A 679 64.26 56.10 28.73
N PRO A 680 63.04 55.67 29.09
CA PRO A 680 62.35 56.12 30.31
C PRO A 680 63.16 55.89 31.59
N VAL A 681 63.08 56.81 32.56
CA VAL A 681 63.90 56.78 33.81
C VAL A 681 63.70 55.48 34.62
N ILE A 682 62.53 54.86 34.53
CA ILE A 682 62.23 53.59 35.22
C ILE A 682 62.70 52.43 34.34
N SER A 683 63.79 51.76 34.74
CA SER A 683 64.30 50.58 34.05
C SER A 683 63.64 49.28 34.54
N PRO A 684 63.39 48.28 33.68
CA PRO A 684 62.87 46.98 34.08
C PRO A 684 63.79 46.24 35.06
N ALA A 685 63.24 45.42 35.95
CA ALA A 685 64.03 44.65 36.93
C ALA A 685 65.09 43.76 36.25
N GLN A 686 66.31 43.79 36.79
CA GLN A 686 67.47 43.02 36.32
C GLN A 686 67.68 41.70 37.07
N VAL A 687 66.96 41.49 38.18
CA VAL A 687 66.96 40.27 38.99
C VAL A 687 65.51 39.85 39.22
N GLN A 688 65.19 38.58 39.05
CA GLN A 688 63.85 38.07 39.37
C GLN A 688 63.89 36.69 40.03
N PRO A 689 62.94 36.40 40.93
CA PRO A 689 62.74 35.04 41.42
C PRO A 689 62.27 34.13 40.28
N CYS A 690 62.77 32.91 40.26
CA CYS A 690 62.49 31.90 39.25
C CYS A 690 62.29 30.53 39.89
N HIS A 691 61.51 29.67 39.22
CA HIS A 691 61.14 28.35 39.70
C HIS A 691 60.58 28.33 41.14
N THR A 692 59.73 29.30 41.48
CA THR A 692 59.03 29.44 42.78
C THR A 692 57.88 28.45 42.99
N GLN A 693 57.61 27.59 42.01
CA GLN A 693 56.67 26.49 42.12
C GLN A 693 57.18 25.39 43.07
N ALA A 694 56.28 24.91 43.94
CA ALA A 694 56.50 23.71 44.75
C ALA A 694 56.83 22.52 43.83
N CYS A 695 57.77 21.67 44.25
CA CYS A 695 58.27 20.60 43.40
C CYS A 695 57.15 19.55 43.21
N LEU A 696 56.94 19.11 41.98
CA LEU A 696 55.85 18.17 41.66
C LEU A 696 56.04 16.84 42.40
N PRO A 697 54.98 16.28 43.03
CA PRO A 697 55.03 14.99 43.70
C PRO A 697 55.43 13.89 42.71
N GLU A 698 56.35 13.03 43.13
CA GLU A 698 56.88 11.95 42.29
C GLU A 698 56.45 10.59 42.82
N TRP A 699 56.16 9.67 41.89
CA TRP A 699 55.90 8.28 42.24
C TRP A 699 57.12 7.68 42.91
N SER A 700 56.96 7.33 44.18
CA SER A 700 57.97 6.62 44.91
C SER A 700 57.56 5.18 45.10
N THR A 701 58.55 4.31 45.09
CA THR A 701 58.30 2.88 45.19
C THR A 701 59.03 2.32 46.39
N GLY A 702 58.32 1.58 47.23
CA GLY A 702 58.93 0.80 48.30
C GLY A 702 59.77 -0.34 47.73
N SER A 703 60.50 -1.02 48.61
CA SER A 703 61.26 -2.20 48.24
C SER A 703 60.35 -3.27 47.67
N TRP A 704 60.83 -3.97 46.64
CA TRP A 704 60.14 -5.13 46.13
C TRP A 704 60.05 -6.22 47.19
N SER A 705 58.89 -6.86 47.29
CA SER A 705 58.72 -8.11 48.05
C SER A 705 59.66 -9.18 47.51
N GLN A 706 59.88 -10.23 48.31
CA GLN A 706 60.45 -11.45 47.76
C GLN A 706 59.61 -11.93 46.56
N CYS A 707 60.29 -12.53 45.59
CA CYS A 707 59.63 -13.05 44.40
C CYS A 707 58.59 -14.08 44.84
N SER A 708 57.36 -14.01 44.31
CA SER A 708 56.27 -14.92 44.70
C SER A 708 56.55 -16.40 44.39
N LYS A 709 57.67 -16.70 43.72
CA LYS A 709 58.16 -18.05 43.42
C LYS A 709 59.66 -18.08 43.68
N THR A 710 60.17 -19.22 44.16
CA THR A 710 61.58 -19.42 44.52
C THR A 710 62.49 -19.77 43.34
N CYS A 711 61.93 -20.01 42.15
CA CYS A 711 62.68 -20.21 40.91
C CYS A 711 61.84 -19.74 39.70
N GLY A 712 62.44 -19.60 38.51
CA GLY A 712 61.71 -19.27 37.27
C GLY A 712 61.03 -17.90 37.30
N ARG A 713 59.98 -17.70 36.48
CA ARG A 713 59.25 -16.42 36.44
C ARG A 713 58.21 -16.36 37.57
N GLY A 714 58.48 -15.56 38.60
CA GLY A 714 57.53 -15.17 39.64
C GLY A 714 57.15 -13.69 39.51
N LEU A 715 56.32 -13.21 40.43
CA LEU A 715 55.95 -11.79 40.52
C LEU A 715 56.44 -11.26 41.86
N ARG A 716 57.21 -10.18 41.85
CA ARG A 716 57.49 -9.41 43.05
C ARG A 716 56.57 -8.19 43.05
N LYS A 717 56.00 -7.86 44.20
CA LYS A 717 55.09 -6.73 44.38
C LYS A 717 55.82 -5.66 45.19
N ARG A 718 55.63 -4.39 44.86
CA ARG A 718 56.13 -3.27 45.66
C ARG A 718 55.00 -2.29 45.90
N SER A 719 55.04 -1.60 47.03
CA SER A 719 54.17 -0.46 47.27
C SER A 719 54.57 0.66 46.32
N VAL A 720 53.61 1.19 45.54
CA VAL A 720 53.81 2.37 44.69
C VAL A 720 52.85 3.42 45.19
N PHE A 721 53.41 4.54 45.65
CA PHE A 721 52.65 5.61 46.26
C PHE A 721 53.24 6.96 45.83
N CYS A 722 52.38 7.95 45.69
CA CYS A 722 52.80 9.29 45.32
C CYS A 722 53.39 9.99 46.56
N ARG A 723 54.58 10.59 46.48
CA ARG A 723 55.16 11.36 47.61
C ARG A 723 55.51 12.77 47.16
N SER A 724 55.32 13.76 48.04
CA SER A 724 55.85 15.11 47.81
C SER A 724 57.37 15.15 48.02
N THR A 725 58.07 15.95 47.20
CA THR A 725 59.53 16.09 47.17
C THR A 725 60.01 17.51 47.52
N ASP A 726 59.18 18.31 48.19
CA ASP A 726 59.54 19.67 48.60
C ASP A 726 60.79 19.68 49.53
N PRO A 727 61.88 20.38 49.16
CA PRO A 727 63.11 20.39 49.94
C PRO A 727 62.91 21.18 51.24
N GLY A 728 62.80 20.47 52.38
CA GLY A 728 62.67 21.06 53.71
C GLY A 728 61.47 20.55 54.52
N ALA A 729 60.49 19.90 53.89
CA ALA A 729 59.38 19.23 54.56
C ALA A 729 59.61 17.71 54.58
N LYS A 730 59.30 17.02 55.69
CA LYS A 730 59.37 15.54 55.76
C LYS A 730 58.47 14.96 54.66
N ALA A 731 59.01 14.12 53.79
CA ALA A 731 58.27 13.57 52.65
C ALA A 731 57.00 12.83 53.10
N VAL A 732 55.82 13.35 52.73
CA VAL A 732 54.51 12.78 53.07
C VAL A 732 53.93 12.04 51.86
N VAL A 733 53.31 10.88 52.10
CA VAL A 733 52.56 10.13 51.08
C VAL A 733 51.27 10.87 50.77
N VAL A 734 51.07 11.23 49.51
CA VAL A 734 49.91 11.99 49.01
C VAL A 734 49.05 11.09 48.09
N PRO A 735 47.77 11.45 47.84
CA PRO A 735 46.88 10.64 47.02
C PRO A 735 47.41 10.39 45.59
N ASP A 736 47.17 9.20 45.05
CA ASP A 736 47.64 8.74 43.74
C ASP A 736 47.26 9.65 42.56
N SER A 737 46.18 10.42 42.68
CA SER A 737 45.73 11.38 41.66
C SER A 737 46.69 12.57 41.48
N MET A 738 47.51 12.87 42.49
CA MET A 738 48.45 13.99 42.45
C MET A 738 49.74 13.68 41.67
N CYS A 739 50.01 12.40 41.40
CA CYS A 739 51.09 11.97 40.50
C CYS A 739 50.53 11.55 39.14
N ARG A 740 51.26 11.84 38.05
CA ARG A 740 50.79 11.55 36.68
C ARG A 740 50.63 10.04 36.46
N GLN A 741 49.42 9.58 36.17
CA GLN A 741 49.06 8.16 36.03
C GLN A 741 49.87 7.41 34.97
N HIS A 742 50.18 8.03 33.82
CA HIS A 742 51.01 7.40 32.78
C HIS A 742 52.42 7.06 33.29
N HIS A 743 52.96 7.86 34.22
CA HIS A 743 54.29 7.65 34.79
C HIS A 743 54.25 6.72 36.02
N LYS A 744 53.07 6.21 36.40
CA LYS A 744 52.93 5.33 37.56
C LYS A 744 53.76 4.07 37.35
N PRO A 745 54.81 3.86 38.16
CA PRO A 745 55.64 2.67 38.06
C PRO A 745 54.77 1.43 38.30
N LYS A 746 55.07 0.35 37.59
CA LYS A 746 54.35 -0.91 37.80
C LYS A 746 54.52 -1.34 39.26
N ALA A 747 53.40 -1.56 39.95
CA ALA A 747 53.36 -2.06 41.33
C ALA A 747 53.64 -3.57 41.43
N GLN A 748 53.66 -4.25 40.30
CA GLN A 748 54.02 -5.65 40.16
C GLN A 748 54.92 -5.82 38.95
N GLU A 749 56.00 -6.56 39.12
CA GLU A 749 56.95 -6.87 38.06
C GLU A 749 57.30 -8.36 38.09
N THR A 750 57.45 -8.93 36.91
CA THR A 750 57.94 -10.31 36.77
C THR A 750 59.40 -10.39 37.17
N CYS A 751 59.69 -11.04 38.28
CA CYS A 751 61.03 -11.46 38.65
C CYS A 751 61.35 -12.80 37.99
N VAL A 752 62.55 -12.93 37.45
CA VAL A 752 63.05 -14.19 36.89
C VAL A 752 64.23 -14.63 37.75
N LEU A 753 63.97 -15.50 38.73
CA LEU A 753 65.03 -16.17 39.46
C LEU A 753 65.62 -17.28 38.58
N ARG A 754 66.76 -17.89 38.99
CA ARG A 754 67.42 -18.97 38.24
C ARG A 754 66.38 -19.92 37.65
N ARG A 755 66.60 -20.38 36.41
CA ARG A 755 65.66 -21.27 35.69
C ARG A 755 65.13 -22.26 36.70
N CYS A 756 63.80 -22.24 36.93
CA CYS A 756 63.20 -23.33 37.67
C CYS A 756 63.70 -24.62 37.04
N PRO A 757 64.03 -25.64 37.86
CA PRO A 757 64.11 -27.00 37.34
C PRO A 757 62.95 -27.17 36.37
N LYS A 758 63.25 -27.54 35.12
CA LYS A 758 62.23 -27.67 34.08
C LYS A 758 61.11 -28.51 34.69
N ASN A 759 59.90 -27.95 34.80
CA ASN A 759 58.76 -28.79 35.13
C ASN A 759 58.42 -29.53 33.83
N GLU A 760 59.07 -30.67 33.62
CA GLU A 760 58.91 -31.55 32.46
C GLU A 760 57.53 -32.22 32.38
N ARG A 761 56.59 -31.84 33.27
CA ARG A 761 55.30 -32.51 33.44
C ARG A 761 54.12 -31.85 32.70
N LEU A 762 54.31 -30.67 32.11
CA LEU A 762 53.26 -29.99 31.34
C LEU A 762 53.32 -30.44 29.87
N GLN A 763 52.27 -31.09 29.37
CA GLN A 763 52.25 -31.65 28.02
C GLN A 763 50.90 -31.48 27.33
N TRP A 764 50.93 -31.40 26.00
CA TRP A 764 49.72 -31.51 25.18
C TRP A 764 49.31 -32.98 25.11
N ASN A 765 48.19 -33.33 25.74
CA ASN A 765 47.67 -34.68 25.67
C ASN A 765 46.46 -34.74 24.72
N PRO A 766 46.45 -35.69 23.78
CA PRO A 766 45.26 -35.98 23.01
C PRO A 766 44.20 -36.60 23.92
N THR A 767 42.96 -36.15 23.82
CA THR A 767 41.82 -36.79 24.48
C THR A 767 41.64 -38.23 24.00
N PRO A 768 40.91 -39.07 24.73
CA PRO A 768 40.39 -40.31 24.17
C PRO A 768 39.67 -40.02 22.85
N TRP A 769 39.76 -40.98 21.93
CA TRP A 769 39.01 -40.94 20.68
C TRP A 769 37.51 -40.90 20.99
N GLY A 770 36.80 -39.93 20.40
CA GLY A 770 35.34 -39.88 20.49
C GLY A 770 34.71 -41.12 19.86
N GLU A 771 33.38 -41.25 19.94
CA GLU A 771 32.71 -42.40 19.33
C GLU A 771 32.98 -42.49 17.82
N CYS A 772 33.05 -43.72 17.31
CA CYS A 772 33.25 -43.96 15.89
C CYS A 772 32.07 -43.37 15.13
N SER A 773 32.34 -42.55 14.11
CA SER A 773 31.28 -41.87 13.34
C SER A 773 30.30 -42.83 12.63
N ARG A 774 30.56 -44.14 12.66
CA ARG A 774 29.69 -45.21 12.15
C ARG A 774 29.62 -46.37 13.14
N SER A 775 28.47 -47.01 13.24
CA SER A 775 28.19 -48.13 14.16
C SER A 775 28.69 -49.50 13.68
N CYS A 776 29.00 -49.68 12.38
CA CYS A 776 29.72 -50.84 11.82
C CYS A 776 30.64 -50.40 10.66
N GLY A 777 31.67 -51.20 10.32
CA GLY A 777 32.63 -50.89 9.25
C GLY A 777 33.62 -49.76 9.58
N SER A 778 34.31 -49.25 8.56
CA SER A 778 35.35 -48.23 8.72
C SER A 778 34.73 -46.83 8.89
N GLY A 779 34.69 -46.35 10.13
CA GLY A 779 34.36 -44.97 10.47
C GLY A 779 35.61 -44.17 10.80
N ILE A 780 35.40 -42.97 11.33
CA ILE A 780 36.48 -42.08 11.74
C ILE A 780 36.19 -41.59 13.15
N GLN A 781 37.16 -41.73 14.05
CA GLN A 781 37.13 -41.09 15.36
C GLN A 781 37.94 -39.80 15.31
N LYS A 782 37.46 -38.78 16.04
CA LYS A 782 38.16 -37.50 16.21
C LYS A 782 38.49 -37.28 17.68
N ARG A 783 39.63 -36.66 17.94
CA ARG A 783 40.09 -36.28 19.29
C ARG A 783 40.75 -34.91 19.26
N GLU A 784 40.77 -34.24 20.40
CA GLU A 784 41.31 -32.89 20.53
C GLU A 784 42.55 -32.89 21.44
N LEU A 785 43.43 -31.90 21.30
CA LEU A 785 44.57 -31.71 22.20
C LEU A 785 44.16 -30.81 23.36
N ARG A 786 44.25 -31.33 24.59
CA ARG A 786 44.01 -30.56 25.81
C ARG A 786 45.33 -30.33 26.54
N CYS A 787 45.42 -29.17 27.18
CA CYS A 787 46.60 -28.73 27.91
C CYS A 787 46.45 -29.22 29.35
N GLY A 788 47.41 -29.98 29.88
CA GLY A 788 47.29 -30.46 31.26
C GLY A 788 48.60 -30.97 31.83
N GLU A 789 48.56 -31.27 33.12
CA GLU A 789 49.69 -31.80 33.89
C GLU A 789 49.28 -33.16 34.47
N ARG A 790 50.17 -34.16 34.44
CA ARG A 790 49.97 -35.41 35.17
C ARG A 790 50.65 -35.33 36.52
N ASP A 791 49.89 -35.64 37.57
CA ASP A 791 50.43 -35.89 38.90
C ASP A 791 51.11 -37.28 38.95
N SER A 792 52.04 -37.42 39.88
CA SER A 792 52.83 -38.58 40.28
C SER A 792 51.99 -39.83 40.63
N GLN A 793 50.71 -39.66 40.95
CA GLN A 793 49.75 -40.75 41.23
C GLN A 793 48.85 -41.09 40.02
N GLY A 794 49.15 -40.54 38.84
CA GLY A 794 48.42 -40.84 37.59
C GLY A 794 47.21 -39.95 37.30
N GLY A 795 46.87 -39.00 38.18
CA GLY A 795 45.79 -38.03 37.97
C GLY A 795 46.13 -36.96 36.93
N TYR A 796 45.22 -36.68 36.00
CA TYR A 796 45.38 -35.64 34.97
C TYR A 796 44.56 -34.39 35.32
N VAL A 797 45.23 -33.24 35.41
CA VAL A 797 44.57 -31.95 35.67
C VAL A 797 44.61 -31.10 34.40
N GLU A 798 43.42 -30.82 33.85
CA GLU A 798 43.26 -30.02 32.64
C GLU A 798 43.35 -28.51 32.95
N PHE A 799 44.09 -27.79 32.12
CA PHE A 799 44.27 -26.35 32.19
C PHE A 799 43.79 -25.64 30.91
N PRO A 800 43.36 -24.37 30.98
CA PRO A 800 42.95 -23.60 29.81
C PRO A 800 44.04 -23.52 28.74
N ILE A 801 43.67 -23.62 27.45
CA ILE A 801 44.55 -23.64 26.26
C ILE A 801 45.67 -22.59 26.27
N ARG A 802 45.43 -21.43 26.89
CA ARG A 802 46.43 -20.35 27.03
C ARG A 802 47.71 -20.80 27.77
N ARG A 803 47.63 -21.79 28.68
CA ARG A 803 48.81 -22.30 29.44
C ARG A 803 49.79 -23.12 28.61
N CYS A 804 49.35 -23.75 27.52
CA CYS A 804 50.23 -24.50 26.61
C CYS A 804 50.48 -23.77 25.27
N ARG A 805 50.04 -22.51 25.13
CA ARG A 805 50.05 -21.73 23.87
C ARG A 805 51.42 -21.62 23.20
N ASN A 806 52.49 -21.66 23.98
CA ASN A 806 53.87 -21.51 23.51
C ASN A 806 54.65 -22.84 23.49
N MET A 807 53.99 -23.98 23.71
CA MET A 807 54.57 -25.32 23.53
C MET A 807 54.18 -25.87 22.15
N ALA A 808 55.15 -26.45 21.44
CA ALA A 808 54.89 -27.08 20.15
C ALA A 808 53.81 -28.16 20.33
N LYS A 809 52.73 -28.06 19.54
CA LYS A 809 51.69 -29.09 19.54
C LYS A 809 52.29 -30.36 18.96
N PRO A 810 52.12 -31.53 19.61
CA PRO A 810 52.63 -32.78 19.10
C PRO A 810 51.96 -33.09 17.75
N LEU A 811 52.75 -33.57 16.79
CA LEU A 811 52.28 -34.10 15.51
C LEU A 811 51.61 -35.45 15.77
N VAL A 812 50.39 -35.42 16.29
CA VAL A 812 49.55 -36.59 16.49
C VAL A 812 48.32 -36.47 15.63
N ASP A 813 47.91 -37.57 15.01
CA ASP A 813 46.69 -37.61 14.24
C ASP A 813 45.50 -37.33 15.18
N LEU A 814 44.79 -36.25 14.88
CA LEU A 814 43.55 -35.83 15.54
C LEU A 814 42.32 -36.51 14.92
N GLN A 815 42.56 -37.30 13.89
CA GLN A 815 41.58 -38.06 13.15
C GLN A 815 42.19 -39.41 12.79
N GLN A 816 41.57 -40.51 13.23
CA GLN A 816 41.99 -41.85 12.86
C GLN A 816 40.81 -42.67 12.36
N GLY A 817 41.09 -43.64 11.49
CA GLY A 817 40.10 -44.65 11.12
C GLY A 817 39.77 -45.53 12.32
N CYS A 818 38.49 -45.80 12.53
CA CYS A 818 37.99 -46.82 13.44
C CYS A 818 37.27 -47.88 12.61
N ASN A 819 37.41 -49.15 12.95
CA ASN A 819 36.70 -50.24 12.28
C ASN A 819 35.89 -51.01 13.33
N ARG A 820 34.56 -50.92 13.31
CA ARG A 820 33.67 -51.64 14.25
C ARG A 820 33.29 -53.04 13.75
N GLY A 821 34.25 -53.75 13.17
CA GLY A 821 34.02 -55.07 12.55
C GLY A 821 33.31 -54.98 11.20
N PRO A 822 33.31 -56.08 10.42
CA PRO A 822 32.69 -56.12 9.10
C PRO A 822 31.18 -55.89 9.24
N CYS A 823 30.65 -54.88 8.55
CA CYS A 823 29.22 -54.85 8.29
C CYS A 823 28.89 -56.09 7.43
N PRO A 824 27.81 -56.83 7.71
CA PRO A 824 27.45 -58.03 6.94
C PRO A 824 27.47 -57.75 5.43
N GLU A 825 28.14 -58.63 4.70
CA GLU A 825 28.44 -58.51 3.28
C GLU A 825 27.19 -58.39 2.41
N ILE A 826 27.28 -57.54 1.39
CA ILE A 826 26.91 -57.94 0.03
C ILE A 826 28.06 -57.50 -0.91
N PRO A 827 28.51 -58.35 -1.86
CA PRO A 827 29.85 -58.28 -2.41
C PRO A 827 30.14 -57.15 -3.40
N GLN A 828 31.43 -56.82 -3.34
CA GLN A 828 32.28 -55.94 -4.11
C GLN A 828 32.43 -56.30 -5.61
N VAL A 829 32.76 -55.27 -6.42
CA VAL A 829 33.94 -55.16 -7.33
C VAL A 829 34.13 -56.29 -8.36
N VAL A 830 34.26 -56.04 -9.66
CA VAL A 830 35.56 -55.75 -10.30
C VAL A 830 35.47 -54.67 -11.37
N SER A 831 36.34 -53.66 -11.23
CA SER A 831 36.66 -52.70 -12.27
C SER A 831 37.66 -53.32 -13.25
N GLY A 832 37.27 -53.37 -14.52
CA GLY A 832 38.13 -53.72 -15.63
C GLY A 832 37.76 -52.86 -16.84
N ARG A 833 38.64 -51.91 -17.14
CA ARG A 833 38.78 -51.14 -18.39
C ARG A 833 37.81 -49.98 -18.68
N SER A 834 38.48 -48.84 -18.89
CA SER A 834 38.13 -47.71 -19.75
C SER A 834 37.19 -46.63 -19.18
N THR A 835 37.56 -45.39 -19.48
CA THR A 835 36.77 -44.13 -19.49
C THR A 835 36.74 -43.24 -18.24
N SER A 836 37.03 -41.96 -18.46
CA SER A 836 36.92 -40.84 -17.52
C SER A 836 35.45 -40.56 -17.19
N THR A 837 35.10 -40.34 -15.92
CA THR A 837 33.88 -39.57 -15.55
C THR A 837 33.90 -39.23 -14.06
N ALA A 838 34.01 -37.94 -13.75
CA ALA A 838 33.57 -37.40 -12.47
C ALA A 838 32.05 -37.58 -12.37
N VAL A 839 31.54 -38.22 -11.31
CA VAL A 839 30.08 -38.39 -11.11
C VAL A 839 29.50 -37.08 -10.58
N VAL A 840 28.98 -36.28 -11.51
CA VAL A 840 28.18 -35.08 -11.23
C VAL A 840 26.77 -35.53 -10.84
N LEU A 841 26.28 -35.12 -9.66
CA LEU A 841 24.85 -35.17 -9.33
C LEU A 841 24.18 -34.07 -10.15
N ASP A 842 23.66 -34.42 -11.30
CA ASP A 842 23.04 -33.46 -12.20
C ASP A 842 21.52 -33.64 -12.24
N TRP A 843 20.84 -32.51 -12.31
CA TRP A 843 19.41 -32.52 -12.50
C TRP A 843 19.11 -32.88 -13.95
N TYR A 844 18.50 -34.04 -14.16
CA TYR A 844 17.96 -34.36 -15.46
C TYR A 844 16.59 -33.70 -15.62
N SER A 845 16.47 -32.91 -16.68
CA SER A 845 15.19 -32.39 -17.12
C SER A 845 14.77 -33.14 -18.37
N SER A 846 13.56 -33.69 -18.39
CA SER A 846 12.98 -34.22 -19.63
C SER A 846 12.98 -33.12 -20.70
N PRO A 847 12.91 -33.49 -21.99
CA PRO A 847 12.51 -32.54 -23.01
C PRO A 847 11.22 -31.83 -22.58
N TRP A 848 11.12 -30.56 -22.97
CA TRP A 848 9.88 -29.80 -22.79
C TRP A 848 8.75 -30.52 -23.52
N GLN A 849 7.63 -30.74 -22.84
CA GLN A 849 6.43 -31.25 -23.48
C GLN A 849 5.97 -30.29 -24.59
N GLN A 850 5.12 -30.75 -25.51
CA GLN A 850 4.51 -29.83 -26.47
C GLN A 850 3.81 -28.69 -25.73
N CYS A 851 3.92 -27.49 -26.30
CA CYS A 851 3.29 -26.32 -25.72
C CYS A 851 1.78 -26.57 -25.55
N SER A 852 1.22 -26.20 -24.41
CA SER A 852 -0.20 -26.43 -24.09
C SER A 852 -1.17 -25.84 -25.12
N VAL A 853 -0.71 -24.88 -25.94
CA VAL A 853 -1.45 -24.29 -27.05
C VAL A 853 -0.51 -24.06 -28.23
N SER A 854 -1.00 -24.06 -29.47
CA SER A 854 -0.19 -23.84 -30.68
C SER A 854 0.15 -22.37 -30.94
N CYS A 855 -0.53 -21.43 -30.30
CA CYS A 855 -0.35 -19.97 -30.39
C CYS A 855 -1.13 -19.30 -29.24
N GLY A 856 -0.90 -18.01 -28.97
CA GLY A 856 -1.60 -17.22 -27.93
C GLY A 856 -1.00 -17.31 -26.52
N GLY A 857 0.13 -17.99 -26.35
CA GLY A 857 0.83 -18.17 -25.07
C GLY A 857 0.38 -19.41 -24.32
N GLY A 858 1.23 -20.44 -24.32
CA GLY A 858 1.07 -21.66 -23.56
C GLY A 858 2.20 -21.89 -22.56
N VAL A 859 2.09 -22.99 -21.83
CA VAL A 859 3.11 -23.44 -20.88
C VAL A 859 3.63 -24.79 -21.33
N GLN A 860 4.94 -24.89 -21.55
CA GLN A 860 5.63 -26.18 -21.63
C GLN A 860 6.02 -26.57 -20.21
N THR A 861 5.65 -27.77 -19.80
CA THR A 861 6.12 -28.40 -18.58
C THR A 861 7.15 -29.46 -18.92
N ARG A 862 8.07 -29.73 -18.00
CA ARG A 862 9.01 -30.85 -18.11
C ARG A 862 9.16 -31.50 -16.75
N SER A 863 9.32 -32.81 -16.72
CA SER A 863 9.65 -33.51 -15.49
C SER A 863 11.13 -33.28 -15.19
N ILE A 864 11.44 -32.95 -13.94
CA ILE A 864 12.81 -32.92 -13.46
C ILE A 864 12.98 -34.03 -12.44
N GLN A 865 14.00 -34.85 -12.66
CA GLN A 865 14.39 -35.89 -11.75
C GLN A 865 15.86 -35.67 -11.44
N CYS A 866 16.19 -35.66 -10.16
CA CYS A 866 17.57 -35.75 -9.76
C CYS A 866 18.03 -37.16 -10.14
N LEU A 867 18.94 -37.24 -11.12
CA LEU A 867 19.43 -38.52 -11.62
C LEU A 867 20.88 -38.69 -11.21
N ARG A 868 21.18 -39.85 -10.64
CA ARG A 868 22.54 -40.33 -10.52
C ARG A 868 22.70 -41.43 -11.56
N GLN A 869 23.45 -41.16 -12.63
CA GLN A 869 23.62 -42.09 -13.77
C GLN A 869 22.28 -42.63 -14.33
N GLY A 870 21.28 -41.76 -14.53
CA GLY A 870 20.03 -42.12 -15.19
C GLY A 870 18.92 -42.70 -14.31
N ARG A 871 19.10 -42.84 -12.99
CA ARG A 871 18.07 -43.36 -12.06
C ARG A 871 17.59 -42.31 -11.03
N PRO A 872 16.28 -42.25 -10.70
CA PRO A 872 15.73 -41.26 -9.77
C PRO A 872 16.33 -41.38 -8.37
N THR A 873 16.81 -40.28 -7.80
CA THR A 873 17.34 -40.23 -6.42
C THR A 873 16.97 -38.92 -5.71
N ALA A 874 16.99 -38.92 -4.37
CA ALA A 874 16.80 -37.72 -3.55
C ALA A 874 18.17 -37.31 -2.97
N GLY A 875 18.71 -36.17 -3.42
CA GLY A 875 20.05 -35.72 -2.97
C GLY A 875 20.74 -34.65 -3.83
N CYS A 876 20.15 -34.18 -4.94
CA CYS A 876 20.71 -33.05 -5.70
C CYS A 876 20.58 -31.73 -4.94
N LEU A 877 21.55 -30.84 -5.11
CA LEU A 877 21.58 -29.53 -4.46
C LEU A 877 20.37 -28.67 -4.88
N SER A 878 19.57 -28.20 -3.91
CA SER A 878 18.31 -27.47 -4.15
C SER A 878 18.47 -26.20 -5.00
N HIS A 879 19.62 -25.54 -4.93
CA HIS A 879 19.91 -24.31 -5.68
C HIS A 879 20.26 -24.55 -7.16
N GLN A 880 20.49 -25.80 -7.57
CA GLN A 880 20.78 -26.18 -8.96
C GLN A 880 19.57 -26.80 -9.69
N ARG A 881 18.39 -26.77 -9.06
CA ARG A 881 17.15 -27.38 -9.58
C ARG A 881 16.63 -26.63 -10.82
N PRO A 882 16.54 -27.27 -12.00
CA PRO A 882 16.06 -26.64 -13.23
C PRO A 882 14.58 -26.29 -13.14
N VAL A 883 14.17 -25.24 -13.86
CA VAL A 883 12.76 -24.82 -13.92
C VAL A 883 11.87 -25.91 -14.56
N THR A 884 10.71 -26.16 -13.95
CA THR A 884 9.73 -27.20 -14.37
C THR A 884 8.70 -26.71 -15.37
N SER A 885 8.59 -25.39 -15.58
CA SER A 885 7.63 -24.77 -16.48
C SER A 885 8.24 -23.56 -17.19
N ARG A 886 7.99 -23.40 -18.49
CA ARG A 886 8.34 -22.19 -19.27
C ARG A 886 7.20 -21.79 -20.21
N ALA A 887 7.11 -20.50 -20.52
CA ALA A 887 6.18 -20.02 -21.53
C ALA A 887 6.62 -20.43 -22.94
N CYS A 888 5.65 -20.67 -23.82
CA CYS A 888 5.84 -21.11 -25.20
C CYS A 888 4.73 -20.56 -26.09
N ASN A 889 4.92 -20.57 -27.41
CA ASN A 889 3.92 -20.15 -28.41
C ASN A 889 3.25 -18.80 -28.11
N THR A 890 4.04 -17.82 -27.66
CA THR A 890 3.59 -16.48 -27.25
C THR A 890 3.23 -15.56 -28.42
N HIS A 891 3.19 -16.08 -29.64
CA HIS A 891 2.74 -15.38 -30.84
C HIS A 891 1.23 -15.53 -31.02
N PHE A 892 0.54 -14.46 -31.44
CA PHE A 892 -0.91 -14.45 -31.62
C PHE A 892 -1.39 -15.51 -32.62
N CYS A 893 -2.51 -16.17 -32.33
CA CYS A 893 -3.11 -17.15 -33.22
C CYS A 893 -3.68 -16.50 -34.49
N PRO A 894 -3.36 -17.01 -35.70
CA PRO A 894 -4.01 -16.57 -36.91
C PRO A 894 -5.48 -17.03 -36.91
N ALA A 895 -6.39 -16.08 -37.18
CA ALA A 895 -7.83 -16.35 -37.28
C ALA A 895 -8.14 -17.28 -38.46
N ALA A 896 -8.87 -18.37 -38.20
CA ALA A 896 -9.33 -19.27 -39.25
C ALA A 896 -10.45 -18.63 -40.09
N PRO A 897 -10.58 -18.98 -41.39
CA PRO A 897 -11.55 -18.37 -42.30
C PRO A 897 -12.99 -18.84 -42.03
N PRO A 898 -14.02 -18.07 -42.44
CA PRO A 898 -15.42 -18.44 -42.26
C PRO A 898 -15.85 -19.53 -43.24
N ALA A 899 -16.60 -20.53 -42.75
CA ALA A 899 -17.36 -21.46 -43.59
C ALA A 899 -18.67 -20.80 -44.10
N PRO A 900 -19.23 -21.26 -45.24
CA PRO A 900 -20.16 -20.48 -46.06
C PRO A 900 -21.63 -20.63 -45.68
N ALA A 901 -22.39 -19.58 -46.01
CA ALA A 901 -23.81 -19.41 -45.78
C ALA A 901 -24.71 -20.34 -46.63
N GLN A 902 -25.84 -20.75 -46.05
CA GLN A 902 -27.05 -21.15 -46.77
C GLN A 902 -28.24 -20.31 -46.28
N ARG A 903 -29.00 -19.76 -47.25
CA ARG A 903 -30.24 -18.96 -47.11
C ARG A 903 -31.50 -19.87 -47.33
N PRO A 904 -32.72 -19.35 -47.58
CA PRO A 904 -33.76 -19.01 -46.59
C PRO A 904 -35.18 -19.54 -46.96
N GLY A 905 -36.18 -19.35 -46.08
CA GLY A 905 -37.62 -19.36 -46.43
C GLY A 905 -38.51 -19.61 -45.20
N ARG A 906 -39.74 -19.10 -45.06
CA ARG A 906 -40.58 -18.13 -45.80
C ARG A 906 -41.82 -17.85 -44.89
N VAL A 907 -42.10 -16.58 -44.62
CA VAL A 907 -43.39 -15.83 -44.49
C VAL A 907 -44.66 -16.55 -43.97
N THR A 908 -45.36 -15.98 -42.96
CA THR A 908 -46.70 -15.33 -43.09
C THR A 908 -47.21 -14.70 -41.78
N ALA A 909 -47.99 -13.62 -41.96
CA ALA A 909 -48.58 -12.64 -41.03
C ALA A 909 -49.74 -13.19 -40.15
N VAL A 910 -50.28 -12.51 -39.12
CA VAL A 910 -51.23 -11.36 -39.16
C VAL A 910 -51.32 -10.68 -37.76
N GLY A 911 -51.58 -9.35 -37.72
CA GLY A 911 -51.58 -8.44 -36.54
C GLY A 911 -52.80 -8.51 -35.58
N PRO A 912 -53.20 -7.44 -34.84
CA PRO A 912 -53.05 -6.00 -35.12
C PRO A 912 -52.50 -5.10 -33.98
N THR A 913 -52.27 -3.85 -34.38
CA THR A 913 -51.61 -2.70 -33.73
C THR A 913 -52.51 -1.86 -32.81
N LEU A 914 -51.90 -1.19 -31.82
CA LEU A 914 -52.34 0.09 -31.26
C LEU A 914 -51.17 1.09 -31.34
N LYS A 915 -51.39 2.21 -32.05
CA LYS A 915 -50.43 3.30 -32.28
C LYS A 915 -50.47 4.31 -31.13
N ASP A 916 -49.31 4.82 -30.75
CA ASP A 916 -49.15 6.00 -29.89
C ASP A 916 -48.34 7.05 -30.68
N ASP A 917 -48.89 8.25 -30.83
CA ASP A 917 -48.69 9.10 -32.02
C ASP A 917 -47.63 10.20 -31.86
N HIS A 918 -46.74 10.14 -30.88
CA HIS A 918 -45.66 11.15 -30.71
C HIS A 918 -44.28 10.54 -30.45
N CYS A 919 -43.79 9.78 -31.42
CA CYS A 919 -42.50 9.11 -31.37
C CYS A 919 -41.66 9.53 -32.59
N VAL A 920 -40.64 10.38 -32.37
CA VAL A 920 -39.82 10.99 -33.42
C VAL A 920 -38.35 10.66 -33.20
N ASP A 921 -37.59 10.48 -34.28
CA ASP A 921 -36.13 10.30 -34.22
C ASP A 921 -35.46 11.67 -34.33
N HIS A 922 -34.76 12.09 -33.27
CA HIS A 922 -34.10 13.40 -33.20
C HIS A 922 -32.74 13.43 -33.92
N PHE A 923 -32.22 12.26 -34.31
CA PHE A 923 -30.91 12.13 -34.95
C PHE A 923 -30.98 11.26 -36.22
N SER A 924 -30.22 11.63 -37.24
CA SER A 924 -30.19 10.92 -38.54
C SER A 924 -29.71 9.47 -38.43
N TRP A 925 -28.88 9.16 -37.43
CA TRP A 925 -28.36 7.81 -37.16
C TRP A 925 -29.31 6.92 -36.34
N CYS A 926 -30.50 7.40 -35.98
CA CYS A 926 -31.46 6.64 -35.18
C CYS A 926 -31.83 5.28 -35.79
N HIS A 927 -31.80 5.16 -37.13
CA HIS A 927 -32.03 3.92 -37.86
C HIS A 927 -31.07 2.76 -37.50
N LEU A 928 -29.91 3.05 -36.90
CA LEU A 928 -28.91 2.07 -36.47
C LEU A 928 -29.17 1.55 -35.05
N VAL A 929 -29.90 2.29 -34.23
CA VAL A 929 -30.17 1.97 -32.81
C VAL A 929 -30.83 0.59 -32.62
N PRO A 930 -31.83 0.18 -33.42
CA PRO A 930 -32.46 -1.14 -33.32
C PRO A 930 -31.55 -2.27 -33.84
N GLN A 931 -30.64 -1.97 -34.75
CA GLN A 931 -29.66 -2.94 -35.26
C GLN A 931 -28.61 -3.28 -34.20
N HIS A 932 -28.44 -2.38 -33.21
CA HIS A 932 -27.47 -2.51 -32.13
C HIS A 932 -28.08 -2.90 -30.77
N GLY A 933 -29.38 -3.21 -30.72
CA GLY A 933 -30.05 -3.76 -29.52
C GLY A 933 -30.15 -2.82 -28.32
N VAL A 934 -29.98 -1.50 -28.54
CA VAL A 934 -29.86 -0.48 -27.47
C VAL A 934 -31.14 0.34 -27.27
N CYS A 935 -32.28 -0.13 -27.78
CA CYS A 935 -33.56 0.55 -27.65
C CYS A 935 -34.09 0.65 -26.21
N ASN A 936 -33.62 -0.20 -25.31
CA ASN A 936 -33.94 -0.15 -23.89
C ASN A 936 -33.08 0.86 -23.11
N HIS A 937 -32.08 1.48 -23.74
CA HIS A 937 -31.24 2.49 -23.12
C HIS A 937 -31.97 3.84 -23.04
N LYS A 938 -32.01 4.47 -21.87
CA LYS A 938 -32.84 5.65 -21.59
C LYS A 938 -32.63 6.81 -22.58
N PHE A 939 -31.40 7.08 -22.99
CA PHE A 939 -31.09 8.10 -23.99
C PHE A 939 -31.53 7.68 -25.41
N TYR A 940 -31.12 6.49 -25.88
CA TYR A 940 -31.39 6.06 -27.26
C TYR A 940 -32.86 5.71 -27.50
N GLY A 941 -33.53 5.10 -26.52
CA GLY A 941 -34.96 4.80 -26.59
C GLY A 941 -35.84 6.05 -26.61
N GLN A 942 -35.41 7.16 -25.97
CA GLN A 942 -36.12 8.44 -26.04
C GLN A 942 -35.77 9.24 -27.29
N GLN A 943 -34.49 9.34 -27.65
CA GLN A 943 -34.01 10.18 -28.75
C GLN A 943 -34.24 9.55 -30.13
N CYS A 944 -34.32 8.22 -30.20
CA CYS A 944 -34.54 7.44 -31.41
C CYS A 944 -35.79 6.58 -31.27
N CYS A 945 -36.84 7.21 -30.74
CA CYS A 945 -38.09 6.56 -30.39
C CYS A 945 -38.69 5.83 -31.60
N LYS A 946 -38.74 6.48 -32.78
CA LYS A 946 -39.39 5.95 -33.98
C LYS A 946 -38.66 4.72 -34.52
N SER A 947 -37.33 4.76 -34.50
CA SER A 947 -36.51 3.62 -34.88
C SER A 947 -36.70 2.45 -33.89
N CYS A 948 -36.82 2.74 -32.59
CA CYS A 948 -36.91 1.72 -31.55
C CYS A 948 -38.30 1.12 -31.32
N SER A 949 -39.36 1.79 -31.77
CA SER A 949 -40.73 1.30 -31.65
C SER A 949 -41.05 0.16 -32.63
N ASN A 950 -40.33 0.05 -33.75
CA ASN A 950 -40.51 -1.02 -34.74
C ASN A 950 -39.82 -2.35 -34.41
N LYS A 951 -39.14 -2.46 -33.26
CA LYS A 951 -38.55 -3.71 -32.74
C LYS A 951 -38.75 -3.84 -31.22
N ARG A 952 -40.01 -3.91 -30.79
CA ARG A 952 -40.32 -4.67 -29.57
C ARG A 952 -40.63 -6.11 -29.99
N PRO A 953 -39.98 -7.14 -29.42
CA PRO A 953 -40.54 -8.49 -29.47
C PRO A 953 -41.87 -8.55 -28.71
#